data_AF-A0A845Z5Z8-F1
#
_entry.id   AF-A0A845Z5Z8-F1
#
_cell.length_a   1.000
_cell.length_b   1.000
_cell.length_c   1.000
_cell.angle_alpha   90.00
_cell.angle_beta   90.00
_cell.angle_gamma   90.00
#
_symmetry.space_group_name_H-M   'P 1'
#
loop_
_entity.id
_entity.type
_entity.pdbx_description
1 polymer ?
#
loop_
_entity_poly.entity_id
_entity_poly.type
_entity_poly.pdbx_seq_one_letter_code
_entity_poly.pdbx_strand_id
1 'polypeptide(L)'
;MSTINIYQSLSTKKSIEFFDFSTEAKTEQQVVFIDSHVEDYQGLATGVLSGIKVVILHQYDNGIEQITKVIKKYPQISSIHIVSHGSPGCLELGNSQLNIESINNSYAEELETWSVTNILLYGCSVAASDVGREFLEKLHQLTGANIAASARPTGSAALGGDWELEVTTGEIEVGLAFSDRVKYQWEHILAAFVPQQPYFYQVISGQLKIFNPLTSSYEDLGGTHTALYNATGYNTQDDFIYGLEVGGDITTGKVIKINSDGTVEDLLIGTPPAPVTISGVKLNAGDVDNDGNLWVKTGNTQLTRINLTTGAKTPFNALPGETDSLATVADIVYYNPDGSSPRFYGVGNDRKIYAVDIDLANDTLTITPSNTVNGFANITSEYGAAWIVNNGTTADLYVSRNKEDSNNQGELYIIKDIVNEFTDTSPTAVSVATTIPTTENDGVSDPRQPSPFDVPFIDPDPDTSAFTYEATFIEDDEDNPSVGIVSDGVDLRDFDTVTPVTENIGSAEIKLTNSQTDDELFVDPDLPFPTTRITATIMGNEIKLEAVDTTLGATPDDFETALKAIQFRNTSDTPNTTPREVTIQLKDTDGTEGGNPGNIATTTIHVIPTNDAPSFQNLESDDDDPIDTDDDDQTFIVGGSAVVIDGNATVADPELDDRNYGGATLTLAREGGANSDDEFSNTGVLGALTESGPLTVSGTTIGEVTTNSNGTLELTFNSSATTALVNQALQSITYSNSNSNPPTEVDIKYTINDKNIEKSRNGVNTGEVIYTASETIPDTPEVDYSGAFLIIEIDGTPDSNDVFGSNDTSGLAGRGP
;
A
#
# COMPACT_ATOMS: atom_id res chain seq x y z
N MET A 1 25.78 -26.55 -15.63
CA MET A 1 24.58 -27.24 -15.10
C MET A 1 24.58 -27.05 -13.61
N SER A 2 23.89 -26.00 -13.13
CA SER A 2 23.75 -25.74 -11.69
C SER A 2 22.87 -26.85 -11.08
N THR A 3 23.36 -27.50 -10.03
CA THR A 3 22.63 -28.54 -9.28
C THR A 3 21.68 -27.87 -8.29
N ILE A 4 20.38 -27.90 -8.59
CA ILE A 4 19.31 -27.45 -7.69
C ILE A 4 19.29 -28.38 -6.46
N ASN A 5 19.47 -27.82 -5.26
CA ASN A 5 19.46 -28.56 -3.99
C ASN A 5 18.01 -28.66 -3.47
N ILE A 6 17.51 -29.88 -3.27
CA ILE A 6 16.16 -30.18 -2.77
C ILE A 6 16.29 -30.80 -1.38
N TYR A 7 15.62 -30.26 -0.36
CA TYR A 7 15.70 -30.72 1.03
C TYR A 7 14.38 -31.36 1.51
N GLN A 8 14.48 -32.36 2.39
CA GLN A 8 13.35 -32.94 3.12
C GLN A 8 13.43 -32.56 4.61
N SER A 9 12.33 -32.04 5.17
CA SER A 9 12.16 -31.84 6.62
C SER A 9 12.12 -33.20 7.32
N LEU A 10 13.24 -33.61 7.91
CA LEU A 10 13.31 -34.69 8.88
C LEU A 10 14.15 -34.24 10.08
N SER A 11 13.55 -34.34 11.27
CA SER A 11 14.24 -34.09 12.52
C SER A 11 15.46 -35.03 12.61
N THR A 12 16.63 -34.42 12.77
CA THR A 12 17.90 -35.08 13.15
C THR A 12 18.56 -36.01 12.12
N LYS A 13 19.08 -35.47 10.99
CA LYS A 13 20.47 -35.69 10.50
C LYS A 13 20.70 -35.11 9.09
N LYS A 14 21.85 -34.43 8.94
CA LYS A 14 22.46 -34.03 7.66
C LYS A 14 22.72 -35.25 6.77
N SER A 15 21.94 -35.43 5.72
CA SER A 15 22.36 -36.09 4.49
C SER A 15 21.58 -35.49 3.32
N ILE A 16 22.31 -34.88 2.38
CA ILE A 16 21.79 -34.46 1.09
C ILE A 16 21.49 -35.74 0.31
N GLU A 17 20.24 -36.19 0.31
CA GLU A 17 19.77 -37.21 -0.62
C GLU A 17 19.04 -36.53 -1.77
N PHE A 18 19.57 -36.65 -2.98
CA PHE A 18 18.87 -36.27 -4.21
C PHE A 18 17.61 -37.13 -4.33
N PHE A 19 16.44 -36.56 -4.04
CA PHE A 19 15.18 -37.29 -4.18
C PHE A 19 14.67 -37.22 -5.62
N ASP A 20 14.28 -38.38 -6.13
CA ASP A 20 13.51 -38.52 -7.36
C ASP A 20 12.02 -38.58 -6.98
N PHE A 21 11.29 -37.55 -7.41
CA PHE A 21 9.85 -37.46 -7.22
C PHE A 21 9.06 -38.61 -7.89
N SER A 22 9.69 -39.43 -8.74
CA SER A 22 9.06 -40.54 -9.45
C SER A 22 8.58 -41.71 -8.58
N THR A 23 8.93 -41.74 -7.28
CA THR A 23 8.70 -42.90 -6.39
C THR A 23 7.58 -42.73 -5.36
N GLU A 24 7.03 -41.52 -5.18
CA GLU A 24 5.89 -41.26 -4.28
C GLU A 24 4.57 -41.38 -5.08
N ALA A 25 3.67 -42.27 -4.64
CA ALA A 25 2.47 -42.60 -5.40
C ALA A 25 1.42 -41.47 -5.39
N LYS A 26 1.12 -40.90 -6.56
CA LYS A 26 -0.19 -40.39 -7.00
C LYS A 26 -0.94 -39.41 -6.07
N THR A 27 -0.25 -38.70 -5.20
CA THR A 27 -0.81 -37.60 -4.39
C THR A 27 -0.18 -36.28 -4.81
N GLU A 28 -1.02 -35.26 -4.86
CA GLU A 28 -0.64 -33.85 -5.03
C GLU A 28 0.45 -33.42 -4.03
N GLN A 29 1.51 -32.79 -4.53
CA GLN A 29 2.69 -32.42 -3.74
C GLN A 29 2.83 -30.91 -3.59
N GLN A 30 3.16 -30.49 -2.36
CA GLN A 30 3.44 -29.10 -2.01
C GLN A 30 4.96 -28.86 -1.95
N VAL A 31 5.39 -27.73 -2.50
CA VAL A 31 6.80 -27.30 -2.49
C VAL A 31 6.90 -25.86 -1.98
N VAL A 32 7.85 -25.59 -1.10
CA VAL A 32 8.22 -24.23 -0.68
C VAL A 32 9.53 -23.87 -1.36
N PHE A 33 9.49 -22.81 -2.16
CA PHE A 33 10.63 -22.09 -2.66
C PHE A 33 10.96 -20.98 -1.67
N ILE A 34 12.18 -20.98 -1.15
CA ILE A 34 12.66 -19.95 -0.24
C ILE A 34 13.83 -19.27 -0.92
N ASP A 35 13.71 -17.96 -1.11
CA ASP A 35 14.80 -17.13 -1.57
C ASP A 35 15.92 -17.09 -0.54
N SER A 36 17.16 -17.27 -0.99
CA SER A 36 18.31 -17.26 -0.08
C SER A 36 18.69 -15.84 0.40
N HIS A 37 18.09 -14.78 -0.16
CA HIS A 37 18.24 -13.40 0.32
C HIS A 37 17.46 -13.11 1.60
N VAL A 38 16.41 -13.88 1.89
CA VAL A 38 15.59 -13.69 3.10
C VAL A 38 16.38 -13.98 4.37
N GLU A 39 16.22 -13.13 5.38
CA GLU A 39 16.86 -13.29 6.68
C GLU A 39 16.50 -14.62 7.35
N ASP A 40 17.51 -15.31 7.88
CA ASP A 40 17.35 -16.65 8.48
C ASP A 40 16.52 -17.62 7.59
N TYR A 41 16.74 -17.60 6.27
CA TYR A 41 16.07 -18.52 5.36
C TYR A 41 16.28 -20.00 5.75
N GLN A 42 17.38 -20.33 6.45
CA GLN A 42 17.62 -21.67 6.98
C GLN A 42 16.68 -21.99 8.16
N GLY A 43 16.40 -21.02 9.03
CA GLY A 43 15.37 -21.12 10.05
C GLY A 43 13.98 -21.36 9.44
N LEU A 44 13.65 -20.60 8.40
CA LEU A 44 12.42 -20.81 7.61
C LEU A 44 12.39 -22.22 7.00
N ALA A 45 13.45 -22.63 6.30
CA ALA A 45 13.57 -23.94 5.67
C ALA A 45 13.44 -25.10 6.66
N THR A 46 14.03 -24.97 7.86
CA THR A 46 13.94 -25.99 8.91
C THR A 46 12.60 -26.01 9.63
N GLY A 47 11.86 -24.90 9.57
CA GLY A 47 10.54 -24.75 10.19
C GLY A 47 9.35 -24.99 9.27
N VAL A 48 9.60 -25.39 8.01
CA VAL A 48 8.59 -25.91 7.07
C VAL A 48 7.96 -27.19 7.62
N LEU A 49 6.63 -27.26 7.54
CA LEU A 49 5.82 -28.38 8.01
C LEU A 49 6.22 -29.70 7.34
N SER A 50 6.11 -30.79 8.12
CA SER A 50 6.44 -32.12 7.63
C SER A 50 5.51 -32.53 6.47
N GLY A 51 6.09 -33.03 5.39
CA GLY A 51 5.35 -33.42 4.18
C GLY A 51 5.47 -32.41 3.03
N ILE A 52 5.87 -31.18 3.32
CA ILE A 52 6.16 -30.15 2.30
C ILE A 52 7.65 -30.21 1.95
N LYS A 53 7.99 -30.15 0.66
CA LYS A 53 9.38 -30.18 0.19
C LYS A 53 9.94 -28.76 0.12
N VAL A 54 11.24 -28.59 0.39
CA VAL A 54 11.89 -27.27 0.37
C VAL A 54 12.89 -27.20 -0.77
N VAL A 55 12.81 -26.13 -1.55
CA VAL A 55 13.76 -25.73 -2.58
C VAL A 55 14.31 -24.36 -2.19
N ILE A 56 15.63 -24.25 -2.10
CA ILE A 56 16.27 -22.95 -1.88
C ILE A 56 16.60 -22.37 -3.25
N LEU A 57 16.06 -21.18 -3.54
CA LEU A 57 16.42 -20.42 -4.73
C LEU A 57 17.80 -19.82 -4.50
N HIS A 58 18.66 -19.93 -5.50
CA HIS A 58 19.98 -19.36 -5.44
C HIS A 58 19.91 -17.87 -5.76
N GLN A 59 20.38 -17.03 -4.85
CA GLN A 59 20.38 -15.57 -4.95
C GLN A 59 20.90 -14.99 -6.28
N TYR A 60 21.92 -15.58 -6.88
CA TYR A 60 22.54 -15.02 -8.10
C TYR A 60 21.98 -15.57 -9.41
N ASP A 61 21.02 -16.49 -9.33
CA ASP A 61 20.38 -17.08 -10.50
C ASP A 61 18.96 -16.51 -10.62
N ASN A 62 18.43 -16.41 -11.83
CA ASN A 62 17.07 -15.93 -12.06
C ASN A 62 16.06 -16.83 -11.32
N GLY A 63 15.37 -16.29 -10.31
CA GLY A 63 14.49 -17.05 -9.44
C GLY A 63 13.28 -17.63 -10.17
N ILE A 64 12.73 -16.89 -11.12
CA ILE A 64 11.58 -17.32 -11.93
C ILE A 64 11.96 -18.52 -12.82
N GLU A 65 13.13 -18.47 -13.45
CA GLU A 65 13.66 -19.61 -14.20
C GLU A 65 13.94 -20.82 -13.31
N GLN A 66 14.46 -20.62 -12.10
CA GLN A 66 14.73 -21.70 -11.15
C GLN A 66 13.44 -22.42 -10.76
N ILE A 67 12.39 -21.67 -10.40
CA ILE A 67 11.06 -22.21 -10.09
C ILE A 67 10.50 -22.96 -11.30
N THR A 68 10.55 -22.33 -12.48
CA THR A 68 10.09 -22.92 -13.75
C THR A 68 10.79 -24.25 -14.05
N LYS A 69 12.11 -24.33 -13.85
CA LYS A 69 12.91 -25.55 -14.05
C LYS A 69 12.45 -26.68 -13.12
N VAL A 70 12.08 -26.37 -11.87
CA VAL A 70 11.59 -27.36 -10.90
C VAL A 70 10.19 -27.84 -11.28
N ILE A 71 9.27 -26.92 -11.56
CA ILE A 71 7.88 -27.27 -11.93
C ILE A 71 7.86 -28.13 -13.20
N LYS A 72 8.59 -27.74 -14.26
CA LYS A 72 8.67 -28.52 -15.50
C LYS A 72 9.25 -29.93 -15.30
N LYS A 73 10.20 -30.06 -14.37
CA LYS A 73 10.82 -31.35 -14.07
C LYS A 73 9.88 -32.28 -13.30
N TYR A 74 8.96 -31.71 -12.53
CA TYR A 74 8.14 -32.41 -11.55
C TYR A 74 6.65 -32.04 -11.69
N PRO A 75 5.97 -32.56 -12.72
CA PRO A 75 4.60 -32.18 -13.06
C PRO A 75 3.54 -32.62 -12.04
N GLN A 76 3.92 -33.35 -10.99
CA GLN A 76 3.04 -33.75 -9.89
C GLN A 76 3.02 -32.74 -8.72
N ILE A 77 3.79 -31.64 -8.81
CA ILE A 77 3.65 -30.49 -7.91
C ILE A 77 2.33 -29.80 -8.22
N SER A 78 1.44 -29.69 -7.24
CA SER A 78 0.14 -29.02 -7.40
C SER A 78 0.02 -27.73 -6.61
N SER A 79 0.88 -27.47 -5.64
CA SER A 79 0.86 -26.20 -4.91
C SER A 79 2.27 -25.77 -4.55
N ILE A 80 2.52 -24.47 -4.68
CA ILE A 80 3.82 -23.87 -4.39
C ILE A 80 3.66 -22.74 -3.38
N HIS A 81 4.63 -22.63 -2.50
CA HIS A 81 4.83 -21.52 -1.59
C HIS A 81 6.10 -20.81 -2.03
N ILE A 82 6.10 -19.48 -2.13
CA ILE A 82 7.25 -18.69 -2.57
C ILE A 82 7.54 -17.67 -1.48
N VAL A 83 8.75 -17.69 -0.94
CA VAL A 83 9.15 -16.85 0.20
C VAL A 83 10.29 -15.96 -0.25
N SER A 84 10.09 -14.66 -0.20
CA SER A 84 11.07 -13.64 -0.62
C SER A 84 10.83 -12.30 0.07
N HIS A 85 11.72 -11.33 -0.12
CA HIS A 85 11.33 -9.94 0.08
C HIS A 85 10.23 -9.54 -0.90
N GLY A 86 9.42 -8.56 -0.49
CA GLY A 86 8.30 -8.08 -1.28
C GLY A 86 8.03 -6.59 -1.07
N SER A 87 7.35 -6.04 -2.06
CA SER A 87 6.72 -4.72 -2.06
C SER A 87 5.42 -4.81 -2.88
N PRO A 88 4.51 -3.80 -2.82
CA PRO A 88 3.25 -3.85 -3.54
C PRO A 88 3.40 -4.22 -5.03
N GLY A 89 2.86 -5.37 -5.43
CA GLY A 89 2.92 -5.91 -6.79
C GLY A 89 4.26 -6.47 -7.26
N CYS A 90 5.21 -6.71 -6.35
CA CYS A 90 6.55 -7.20 -6.70
C CYS A 90 7.10 -8.22 -5.71
N LEU A 91 7.73 -9.28 -6.23
CA LEU A 91 8.55 -10.22 -5.48
C LEU A 91 10.00 -10.20 -5.97
N GLU A 92 10.94 -10.25 -5.05
CA GLU A 92 12.38 -10.36 -5.34
C GLU A 92 12.82 -11.82 -5.31
N LEU A 93 13.07 -12.41 -6.49
CA LEU A 93 13.36 -13.84 -6.65
C LEU A 93 14.72 -14.04 -7.31
N GLY A 94 15.70 -14.46 -6.53
CA GLY A 94 17.10 -14.55 -6.92
C GLY A 94 17.60 -13.19 -7.34
N ASN A 95 18.12 -13.07 -8.55
CA ASN A 95 18.53 -11.80 -9.15
C ASN A 95 17.48 -11.21 -10.10
N SER A 96 16.21 -11.57 -9.93
CA SER A 96 15.10 -11.16 -10.79
C SER A 96 13.92 -10.65 -9.99
N GLN A 97 13.16 -9.72 -10.56
CA GLN A 97 11.89 -9.28 -10.00
C GLN A 97 10.72 -9.92 -10.75
N LEU A 98 9.71 -10.37 -10.02
CA LEU A 98 8.43 -10.82 -10.56
C LEU A 98 7.39 -9.74 -10.27
N ASN A 99 7.03 -8.97 -11.30
CA ASN A 99 6.03 -7.90 -11.26
C ASN A 99 5.36 -7.77 -12.65
N ILE A 100 4.38 -6.89 -12.81
CA ILE A 100 3.64 -6.74 -14.08
C ILE A 100 4.56 -6.40 -15.26
N GLU A 101 5.54 -5.50 -15.06
CA GLU A 101 6.48 -5.10 -16.11
C GLU A 101 7.32 -6.30 -16.58
N SER A 102 7.93 -7.02 -15.64
CA SER A 102 8.78 -8.16 -15.96
C SER A 102 7.99 -9.33 -16.54
N ILE A 103 6.74 -9.51 -16.12
CA ILE A 103 5.79 -10.44 -16.75
C ILE A 103 5.58 -10.08 -18.22
N ASN A 104 5.23 -8.84 -18.52
CA ASN A 104 4.90 -8.40 -19.88
C ASN A 104 6.12 -8.42 -20.80
N ASN A 105 7.31 -8.13 -20.26
CA ASN A 105 8.52 -7.99 -21.05
C ASN A 105 9.33 -9.29 -21.20
N SER A 106 9.25 -10.22 -20.24
CA SER A 106 10.22 -11.32 -20.15
C SER A 106 9.68 -12.66 -19.68
N TYR A 107 8.62 -12.73 -18.86
CA TYR A 107 8.28 -13.98 -18.15
C TYR A 107 6.89 -14.57 -18.41
N ALA A 108 6.06 -13.93 -19.25
CA ALA A 108 4.73 -14.44 -19.55
C ALA A 108 4.74 -15.90 -20.05
N GLU A 109 5.64 -16.24 -20.98
CA GLU A 109 5.74 -17.61 -21.52
C GLU A 109 6.18 -18.63 -20.47
N GLU A 110 7.11 -18.29 -19.58
CA GLU A 110 7.53 -19.15 -18.48
C GLU A 110 6.39 -19.40 -17.49
N LEU A 111 5.66 -18.36 -17.12
CA LEU A 111 4.57 -18.43 -16.13
C LEU A 111 3.38 -19.24 -16.67
N GLU A 112 3.07 -19.16 -17.96
CA GLU A 112 2.07 -20.04 -18.61
C GLU A 112 2.40 -21.53 -18.47
N THR A 113 3.67 -21.88 -18.22
CA THR A 113 4.08 -23.26 -18.01
C THR A 113 4.02 -23.72 -16.55
N TRP A 114 3.65 -22.85 -15.61
CA TRP A 114 3.47 -23.19 -14.21
C TRP A 114 2.13 -23.90 -14.00
N SER A 115 2.07 -25.18 -14.35
CA SER A 115 0.86 -26.01 -14.20
C SER A 115 0.61 -26.44 -12.75
N VAL A 116 0.42 -25.48 -11.86
CA VAL A 116 0.10 -25.67 -10.43
C VAL A 116 -1.30 -25.16 -10.12
N THR A 117 -1.92 -25.68 -9.06
CA THR A 117 -3.28 -25.31 -8.62
C THR A 117 -3.27 -24.16 -7.64
N ASN A 118 -2.28 -24.07 -6.75
CA ASN A 118 -2.18 -22.97 -5.76
C ASN A 118 -0.78 -22.36 -5.73
N ILE A 119 -0.70 -21.03 -5.57
CA ILE A 119 0.52 -20.25 -5.37
C ILE A 119 0.34 -19.38 -4.12
N LEU A 120 1.16 -19.59 -3.10
CA LEU A 120 1.14 -18.79 -1.87
C LEU A 120 2.42 -17.95 -1.80
N LEU A 121 2.29 -16.63 -1.77
CA LEU A 121 3.39 -15.68 -1.84
C LEU A 121 3.61 -15.04 -0.46
N TYR A 122 4.78 -15.28 0.12
CA TYR A 122 5.24 -14.72 1.38
C TYR A 122 6.27 -13.63 1.06
N GLY A 123 5.85 -12.38 1.12
CA GLY A 123 6.68 -11.19 0.97
C GLY A 123 5.92 -9.99 1.52
N CYS A 124 6.63 -9.00 2.09
CA CYS A 124 5.95 -7.85 2.70
C CYS A 124 5.06 -7.13 1.69
N SER A 125 3.77 -7.01 2.03
CA SER A 125 2.83 -6.14 1.32
C SER A 125 2.70 -6.41 -0.19
N VAL A 126 3.00 -7.63 -0.67
CA VAL A 126 2.98 -7.98 -2.10
C VAL A 126 1.61 -7.80 -2.74
N ALA A 127 0.56 -8.14 -1.99
CA ALA A 127 -0.83 -7.96 -2.40
C ALA A 127 -1.45 -6.68 -1.84
N ALA A 128 -0.64 -5.82 -1.22
CA ALA A 128 -1.12 -4.52 -0.84
C ALA A 128 -1.45 -3.77 -2.12
N SER A 129 -2.45 -2.90 -2.01
CA SER A 129 -2.76 -1.99 -3.10
C SER A 129 -3.36 -2.67 -4.34
N ASP A 130 -3.90 -1.87 -5.25
CA ASP A 130 -4.43 -2.35 -6.52
C ASP A 130 -3.31 -2.83 -7.45
N VAL A 131 -2.09 -2.31 -7.28
CA VAL A 131 -0.90 -2.83 -7.98
C VAL A 131 -0.64 -4.27 -7.55
N GLY A 132 -0.76 -4.58 -6.25
CA GLY A 132 -0.65 -5.93 -5.72
C GLY A 132 -1.75 -6.85 -6.23
N ARG A 133 -3.01 -6.38 -6.24
CA ARG A 133 -4.16 -7.15 -6.75
C ARG A 133 -4.07 -7.38 -8.26
N GLU A 134 -3.72 -6.37 -9.05
CA GLU A 134 -3.53 -6.50 -10.51
C GLU A 134 -2.38 -7.46 -10.81
N PHE A 135 -1.30 -7.41 -10.05
CA PHE A 135 -0.20 -8.37 -10.14
C PHE A 135 -0.69 -9.80 -9.87
N LEU A 136 -1.45 -10.01 -8.79
CA LEU A 136 -2.07 -11.29 -8.45
C LEU A 136 -3.02 -11.77 -9.54
N GLU A 137 -3.89 -10.90 -10.07
CA GLU A 137 -4.81 -11.23 -11.15
C GLU A 137 -4.07 -11.60 -12.43
N LYS A 138 -3.03 -10.85 -12.80
CA LYS A 138 -2.20 -11.13 -13.97
C LYS A 138 -1.49 -12.48 -13.83
N LEU A 139 -0.97 -12.76 -12.65
CA LEU A 139 -0.32 -14.03 -12.34
C LEU A 139 -1.33 -15.19 -12.34
N HIS A 140 -2.53 -14.97 -11.81
CA HIS A 140 -3.65 -15.93 -11.86
C HIS A 140 -4.07 -16.24 -13.30
N GLN A 141 -4.21 -15.21 -14.14
CA GLN A 141 -4.59 -15.37 -15.55
C GLN A 141 -3.56 -16.17 -16.34
N LEU A 142 -2.26 -15.97 -16.09
CA LEU A 142 -1.18 -16.67 -16.79
C LEU A 142 -1.03 -18.12 -16.31
N THR A 143 -1.06 -18.34 -15.00
CA THR A 143 -0.78 -19.66 -14.40
C THR A 143 -2.04 -20.54 -14.30
N GLY A 144 -3.23 -19.93 -14.22
CA GLY A 144 -4.48 -20.58 -13.88
C GLY A 144 -4.59 -21.03 -12.41
N ALA A 145 -3.61 -20.69 -11.57
CA ALA A 145 -3.54 -21.12 -10.18
C ALA A 145 -4.32 -20.18 -9.25
N ASN A 146 -4.89 -20.69 -8.17
CA ASN A 146 -5.39 -19.86 -7.07
C ASN A 146 -4.20 -19.22 -6.33
N ILE A 147 -4.28 -17.93 -6.02
CA ILE A 147 -3.15 -17.18 -5.45
C ILE A 147 -3.51 -16.61 -4.09
N ALA A 148 -2.62 -16.71 -3.11
CA ALA A 148 -2.74 -16.01 -1.81
C ALA A 148 -1.47 -15.21 -1.52
N ALA A 149 -1.61 -14.01 -0.99
CA ALA A 149 -0.48 -13.16 -0.62
C ALA A 149 -0.88 -12.15 0.49
N SER A 150 0.11 -11.55 1.14
CA SER A 150 -0.08 -10.58 2.23
C SER A 150 -0.25 -9.16 1.69
N ALA A 151 -1.17 -8.39 2.27
CA ALA A 151 -1.28 -6.95 2.05
C ALA A 151 -0.54 -6.12 3.13
N ARG A 152 0.07 -6.80 4.11
CA ARG A 152 0.79 -6.18 5.22
C ARG A 152 2.23 -6.70 5.31
N PRO A 153 3.08 -6.10 6.16
CA PRO A 153 4.39 -6.66 6.43
C PRO A 153 4.28 -8.13 6.87
N THR A 154 5.03 -9.02 6.23
CA THR A 154 5.00 -10.46 6.54
C THR A 154 6.18 -10.83 7.43
N GLY A 155 5.93 -11.36 8.63
CA GLY A 155 6.98 -11.78 9.56
C GLY A 155 6.67 -11.58 11.04
N SER A 156 7.61 -10.97 11.75
CA SER A 156 7.60 -10.77 13.19
C SER A 156 6.53 -9.77 13.62
N ALA A 157 5.63 -10.21 14.52
CA ALA A 157 4.65 -9.34 15.17
C ALA A 157 5.30 -8.22 16.00
N ALA A 158 6.53 -8.42 16.49
CA ALA A 158 7.26 -7.38 17.21
C ALA A 158 7.71 -6.23 16.28
N LEU A 159 7.78 -6.48 14.98
CA LEU A 159 8.13 -5.52 13.93
C LEU A 159 6.91 -5.09 13.11
N GLY A 160 5.70 -5.34 13.62
CA GLY A 160 4.45 -4.96 12.96
C GLY A 160 3.99 -5.89 11.83
N GLY A 161 4.66 -7.03 11.63
CA GLY A 161 4.28 -8.01 10.62
C GLY A 161 3.51 -9.22 11.16
N ASP A 162 2.89 -9.97 10.26
CA ASP A 162 2.26 -11.25 10.60
C ASP A 162 2.49 -12.30 9.50
N TRP A 163 1.88 -13.48 9.61
CA TRP A 163 2.04 -14.56 8.62
C TRP A 163 0.76 -14.81 7.82
N GLU A 164 -0.19 -13.88 7.90
CA GLU A 164 -1.46 -13.96 7.20
C GLU A 164 -1.25 -13.65 5.71
N LEU A 165 -1.98 -14.36 4.85
CA LEU A 165 -2.03 -14.12 3.41
C LEU A 165 -3.48 -13.78 3.07
N GLU A 166 -3.88 -12.58 3.47
CA GLU A 166 -5.27 -12.12 3.53
C GLU A 166 -5.89 -11.82 2.15
N VAL A 167 -5.06 -11.61 1.12
CA VAL A 167 -5.54 -11.35 -0.25
C VAL A 167 -5.47 -12.63 -1.05
N THR A 168 -6.61 -13.02 -1.65
CA THR A 168 -6.72 -14.24 -2.44
C THR A 168 -7.35 -14.00 -3.80
N THR A 169 -6.90 -14.75 -4.80
CA THR A 169 -7.49 -14.82 -6.15
C THR A 169 -7.81 -16.27 -6.44
N GLY A 170 -9.10 -16.63 -6.41
CA GLY A 170 -9.57 -18.02 -6.46
C GLY A 170 -9.67 -18.69 -5.08
N GLU A 171 -10.04 -19.97 -5.03
CA GLU A 171 -10.23 -20.71 -3.77
C GLU A 171 -8.94 -21.41 -3.32
N ILE A 172 -8.40 -21.02 -2.16
CA ILE A 172 -7.16 -21.60 -1.62
C ILE A 172 -7.46 -22.87 -0.83
N GLU A 173 -7.00 -24.01 -1.33
CA GLU A 173 -7.27 -25.33 -0.74
C GLU A 173 -6.12 -25.86 0.15
N VAL A 174 -5.08 -25.04 0.41
CA VAL A 174 -3.88 -25.43 1.17
C VAL A 174 -3.57 -24.45 2.31
N GLY A 175 -3.08 -24.98 3.44
CA GLY A 175 -2.66 -24.16 4.58
C GLY A 175 -1.24 -23.61 4.45
N LEU A 176 -0.84 -22.71 5.35
CA LEU A 176 0.50 -22.12 5.35
C LEU A 176 1.61 -23.17 5.54
N ALA A 177 2.78 -22.91 4.95
CA ALA A 177 3.90 -23.85 4.96
C ALA A 177 4.66 -23.96 6.30
N PHE A 178 4.48 -23.01 7.22
CA PHE A 178 5.34 -22.86 8.40
C PHE A 178 4.68 -23.27 9.72
N SER A 179 5.48 -23.89 10.60
CA SER A 179 5.04 -24.25 11.95
C SER A 179 4.80 -23.02 12.83
N ASP A 180 3.93 -23.14 13.85
CA ASP A 180 3.68 -22.07 14.84
C ASP A 180 4.98 -21.59 15.50
N ARG A 181 5.96 -22.49 15.68
CA ARG A 181 7.26 -22.13 16.22
C ARG A 181 7.96 -21.06 15.39
N VAL A 182 7.97 -21.17 14.06
CA VAL A 182 8.55 -20.13 13.18
C VAL A 182 7.76 -18.84 13.31
N LYS A 183 6.43 -18.94 13.23
CA LYS A 183 5.55 -17.77 13.28
C LYS A 183 5.70 -16.94 14.57
N TYR A 184 6.11 -17.57 15.68
CA TYR A 184 6.36 -16.90 16.96
C TYR A 184 7.82 -16.55 17.26
N GLN A 185 8.79 -17.19 16.59
CA GLN A 185 10.22 -17.08 16.96
C GLN A 185 11.09 -16.45 15.87
N TRP A 186 10.57 -16.27 14.66
CA TRP A 186 11.30 -15.59 13.60
C TRP A 186 11.22 -14.09 13.84
N GLU A 187 12.38 -13.43 13.93
CA GLU A 187 12.51 -12.06 14.48
C GLU A 187 12.57 -10.98 13.39
N HIS A 188 12.33 -11.31 12.12
CA HIS A 188 12.48 -10.41 10.96
C HIS A 188 11.13 -10.14 10.24
N ILE A 189 11.13 -9.23 9.27
CA ILE A 189 10.03 -9.04 8.29
C ILE A 189 10.59 -9.10 6.88
N LEU A 190 9.78 -9.56 5.92
CA LEU A 190 10.16 -9.77 4.51
C LEU A 190 10.18 -8.49 3.66
N ALA A 191 10.68 -7.37 4.20
CA ALA A 191 10.67 -6.06 3.53
C ALA A 191 11.94 -5.87 2.68
N ALA A 192 11.81 -5.47 1.42
CA ALA A 192 12.95 -5.12 0.57
C ALA A 192 13.57 -3.77 0.99
N PHE A 193 14.85 -3.53 0.69
CA PHE A 193 15.35 -2.15 0.58
C PHE A 193 14.55 -1.47 -0.53
N VAL A 194 13.98 -0.29 -0.27
CA VAL A 194 13.13 0.39 -1.24
C VAL A 194 13.98 0.80 -2.45
N PRO A 195 13.79 0.17 -3.63
CA PRO A 195 14.50 0.60 -4.83
C PRO A 195 14.09 2.05 -5.14
N GLN A 196 15.00 2.85 -5.68
CA GLN A 196 14.76 4.24 -6.14
C GLN A 196 14.83 5.36 -5.08
N GLN A 197 15.14 5.04 -3.81
CA GLN A 197 15.36 6.09 -2.81
C GLN A 197 16.84 6.55 -2.81
N PRO A 198 17.11 7.86 -2.96
CA PRO A 198 18.46 8.44 -3.02
C PRO A 198 19.12 8.53 -1.62
N TYR A 199 19.36 7.38 -0.98
CA TYR A 199 19.85 7.33 0.39
C TYR A 199 21.38 7.39 0.49
N PHE A 200 21.85 8.22 1.41
CA PHE A 200 23.22 8.18 1.91
C PHE A 200 23.25 7.64 3.32
N TYR A 201 23.91 6.50 3.47
CA TYR A 201 24.11 5.86 4.75
C TYR A 201 25.47 6.21 5.31
N GLN A 202 25.52 6.28 6.63
CA GLN A 202 26.76 6.48 7.35
C GLN A 202 26.78 5.64 8.60
N VAL A 203 27.87 4.91 8.81
CA VAL A 203 28.11 4.28 10.11
C VAL A 203 28.70 5.34 11.03
N ILE A 204 28.03 5.68 12.12
CA ILE A 204 28.54 6.63 13.11
C ILE A 204 28.54 5.94 14.47
N SER A 205 29.74 5.72 15.02
CA SER A 205 29.92 5.07 16.33
C SER A 205 29.25 3.69 16.46
N GLY A 206 29.28 2.88 15.39
CA GLY A 206 28.67 1.54 15.39
C GLY A 206 27.15 1.54 15.31
N GLN A 207 26.58 2.55 14.67
CA GLN A 207 25.16 2.58 14.32
C GLN A 207 25.01 3.10 12.89
N LEU A 208 24.19 2.41 12.10
CA LEU A 208 23.86 2.84 10.76
C LEU A 208 22.93 4.03 10.86
N LYS A 209 23.22 5.06 10.10
CA LYS A 209 22.40 6.25 10.02
C LYS A 209 22.11 6.56 8.57
N ILE A 210 21.00 7.23 8.34
CA ILE A 210 20.59 7.71 7.03
C ILE A 210 20.64 9.24 7.03
N PHE A 211 21.19 9.82 5.98
CA PHE A 211 21.23 11.28 5.83
C PHE A 211 19.84 11.77 5.40
N ASN A 212 19.26 12.66 6.21
CA ASN A 212 18.07 13.41 5.84
C ASN A 212 18.51 14.76 5.23
N PRO A 213 18.32 14.97 3.93
CA PRO A 213 18.74 16.21 3.27
C PRO A 213 17.89 17.42 3.69
N LEU A 214 16.62 17.24 4.04
CA LEU A 214 15.76 18.32 4.54
C LEU A 214 16.28 18.91 5.85
N THR A 215 16.73 18.06 6.77
CA THR A 215 17.25 18.51 8.07
C THR A 215 18.77 18.70 8.07
N SER A 216 19.47 18.28 7.02
CA SER A 216 20.93 18.18 6.95
C SER A 216 21.53 17.40 8.13
N SER A 217 20.79 16.40 8.60
CA SER A 217 21.14 15.62 9.79
C SER A 217 21.09 14.12 9.50
N TYR A 218 21.66 13.32 10.39
CA TYR A 218 21.66 11.87 10.27
C TYR A 218 20.64 11.29 11.25
N GLU A 219 19.73 10.47 10.73
CA GLU A 219 18.71 9.77 11.47
C GLU A 219 19.14 8.34 11.75
N ASP A 220 18.75 7.82 12.92
CA ASP A 220 19.10 6.47 13.33
C ASP A 220 18.34 5.46 12.46
N LEU A 221 19.09 4.59 11.78
CA LEU A 221 18.53 3.43 11.11
C LEU A 221 18.83 2.22 12.01
N GLY A 222 17.80 1.73 12.69
CA GLY A 222 17.90 0.61 13.62
C GLY A 222 18.44 0.93 15.00
N GLY A 223 18.48 -0.11 15.85
CA GLY A 223 19.00 -0.02 17.21
C GLY A 223 20.53 0.10 17.26
N THR A 224 21.07 0.57 18.38
CA THR A 224 22.53 0.67 18.58
C THR A 224 23.16 -0.72 18.65
N HIS A 225 24.15 -1.00 17.80
CA HIS A 225 24.95 -2.21 17.89
C HIS A 225 25.99 -2.09 19.02
N THR A 226 26.18 -3.17 19.78
CA THR A 226 27.04 -3.11 20.98
C THR A 226 28.54 -3.02 20.67
N ALA A 227 28.97 -3.49 19.50
CA ALA A 227 30.34 -3.38 19.01
C ALA A 227 30.43 -2.31 17.91
N LEU A 228 31.59 -1.67 17.80
CA LEU A 228 31.85 -0.75 16.70
C LEU A 228 31.95 -1.56 15.41
N TYR A 229 31.53 -0.96 14.31
CA TYR A 229 31.79 -1.51 12.99
C TYR A 229 32.09 -0.38 12.01
N ASN A 230 32.80 -0.73 10.95
CA ASN A 230 33.33 0.17 9.93
C ASN A 230 33.74 -0.68 8.70
N ALA A 231 34.45 -0.12 7.73
CA ALA A 231 34.80 -0.72 6.44
C ALA A 231 33.56 -1.27 5.72
N THR A 232 32.53 -0.44 5.58
CA THR A 232 31.22 -0.80 5.03
C THR A 232 31.09 -0.53 3.54
N GLY A 233 30.28 -1.32 2.85
CA GLY A 233 29.94 -1.07 1.44
C GLY A 233 28.59 -1.66 1.07
N TYR A 234 27.92 -1.04 0.09
CA TYR A 234 26.62 -1.48 -0.41
C TYR A 234 26.80 -2.56 -1.48
N ASN A 235 26.20 -3.71 -1.27
CA ASN A 235 26.25 -4.80 -2.24
C ASN A 235 25.05 -4.73 -3.20
N THR A 236 25.30 -4.30 -4.44
CA THR A 236 24.26 -4.20 -5.47
C THR A 236 23.68 -5.53 -5.95
N GLN A 237 24.25 -6.67 -5.52
CA GLN A 237 23.75 -7.99 -5.89
C GLN A 237 22.62 -8.50 -5.00
N ASP A 238 22.61 -8.09 -3.73
CA ASP A 238 21.66 -8.55 -2.71
C ASP A 238 21.07 -7.41 -1.87
N ASP A 239 21.38 -6.17 -2.24
CA ASP A 239 20.90 -4.93 -1.64
C ASP A 239 21.24 -4.75 -0.15
N PHE A 240 22.19 -5.52 0.40
CA PHE A 240 22.64 -5.37 1.79
C PHE A 240 23.90 -4.51 1.92
N ILE A 241 24.10 -3.94 3.12
CA ILE A 241 25.37 -3.33 3.49
C ILE A 241 26.21 -4.38 4.23
N TYR A 242 27.46 -4.53 3.83
CA TYR A 242 28.42 -5.40 4.52
C TYR A 242 29.52 -4.58 5.13
N GLY A 243 30.06 -5.02 6.27
CA GLY A 243 31.17 -4.33 6.92
C GLY A 243 31.97 -5.22 7.83
N LEU A 244 32.80 -4.60 8.67
CA LEU A 244 33.59 -5.26 9.69
C LEU A 244 33.18 -4.78 11.08
N GLU A 245 32.64 -5.69 11.89
CA GLU A 245 32.57 -5.51 13.33
C GLU A 245 33.98 -5.56 13.91
N VAL A 246 34.41 -4.44 14.48
CA VAL A 246 35.68 -4.28 15.16
C VAL A 246 35.43 -4.12 16.66
N GLY A 247 36.14 -4.91 17.47
CA GLY A 247 36.08 -4.75 18.93
C GLY A 247 36.80 -3.49 19.39
N GLY A 248 37.21 -3.45 20.66
CA GLY A 248 38.14 -2.42 21.14
C GLY A 248 39.52 -2.45 20.44
N ASP A 249 39.79 -3.50 19.65
CA ASP A 249 40.94 -3.62 18.75
C ASP A 249 40.46 -3.47 17.30
N ILE A 250 40.78 -2.33 16.69
CA ILE A 250 40.44 -1.99 15.30
C ILE A 250 41.34 -2.67 14.26
N THR A 251 42.25 -3.55 14.68
CA THR A 251 43.15 -4.29 13.79
C THR A 251 42.67 -5.69 13.44
N THR A 252 41.58 -6.15 14.07
CA THR A 252 40.91 -7.40 13.73
C THR A 252 39.41 -7.18 13.65
N GLY A 253 38.82 -7.52 12.50
CA GLY A 253 37.40 -7.31 12.20
C GLY A 253 36.73 -8.60 11.78
N LYS A 254 35.48 -8.77 12.19
CA LYS A 254 34.60 -9.87 11.80
C LYS A 254 33.61 -9.36 10.76
N VAL A 255 33.47 -10.06 9.64
CA VAL A 255 32.53 -9.65 8.59
C VAL A 255 31.09 -9.75 9.12
N ILE A 256 30.34 -8.68 8.94
CA ILE A 256 28.95 -8.54 9.32
C ILE A 256 28.11 -8.16 8.11
N LYS A 257 26.82 -8.51 8.16
CA LYS A 257 25.78 -8.00 7.27
C LYS A 257 24.93 -7.02 8.07
N ILE A 258 24.48 -5.95 7.42
CA ILE A 258 23.60 -4.93 7.99
C ILE A 258 22.33 -4.92 7.16
N ASN A 259 21.20 -5.17 7.82
CA ASN A 259 19.89 -5.24 7.18
C ASN A 259 19.34 -3.83 6.89
N SER A 260 18.25 -3.78 6.12
CA SER A 260 17.55 -2.54 5.76
C SER A 260 17.01 -1.75 6.94
N ASP A 261 16.69 -2.44 8.03
CA ASP A 261 16.28 -1.84 9.31
C ASP A 261 17.47 -1.41 10.18
N GLY A 262 18.72 -1.55 9.69
CA GLY A 262 19.94 -1.22 10.41
C GLY A 262 20.40 -2.26 11.44
N THR A 263 19.70 -3.39 11.58
CA THR A 263 20.15 -4.49 12.44
C THR A 263 21.40 -5.14 11.87
N VAL A 264 22.33 -5.51 12.76
CA VAL A 264 23.64 -6.08 12.41
C VAL A 264 23.68 -7.56 12.75
N GLU A 265 24.10 -8.39 11.80
CA GLU A 265 24.27 -9.84 11.98
C GLU A 265 25.66 -10.33 11.58
N ASP A 266 26.09 -11.43 12.19
CA ASP A 266 27.33 -12.12 11.82
C ASP A 266 27.16 -12.80 10.47
N LEU A 267 28.09 -12.55 9.53
CA LEU A 267 28.10 -13.30 8.27
C LEU A 267 28.72 -14.69 8.49
N LEU A 268 27.88 -15.73 8.51
CA LEU A 268 28.29 -17.11 8.74
C LEU A 268 28.45 -17.88 7.43
N ILE A 269 29.70 -18.20 7.06
CA ILE A 269 30.01 -18.84 5.77
C ILE A 269 30.56 -20.26 5.96
N GLY A 270 30.21 -21.16 5.03
CA GLY A 270 30.79 -22.50 4.93
C GLY A 270 30.01 -23.61 5.64
N THR A 271 30.65 -24.76 5.88
CA THR A 271 30.01 -25.92 6.52
C THR A 271 30.95 -26.61 7.52
N PRO A 272 30.73 -26.47 8.85
CA PRO A 272 29.67 -25.69 9.49
C PRO A 272 29.85 -24.18 9.24
N PRO A 273 28.76 -23.40 9.19
CA PRO A 273 28.83 -21.95 9.06
C PRO A 273 29.66 -21.35 10.20
N ALA A 274 30.59 -20.46 9.86
CA ALA A 274 31.46 -19.79 10.83
C ALA A 274 31.73 -18.33 10.41
N PRO A 275 32.00 -17.43 11.37
CA PRO A 275 32.32 -16.04 11.05
C PRO A 275 33.63 -15.92 10.25
N VAL A 276 33.66 -14.96 9.33
CA VAL A 276 34.88 -14.60 8.59
C VAL A 276 35.60 -13.47 9.31
N THR A 277 36.84 -13.69 9.74
CA THR A 277 37.65 -12.66 10.42
C THR A 277 38.87 -12.23 9.64
N ILE A 278 39.19 -10.95 9.61
CA ILE A 278 40.37 -10.41 8.95
C ILE A 278 41.19 -9.57 9.93
N SER A 279 42.51 -9.55 9.73
CA SER A 279 43.41 -8.70 10.51
C SER A 279 44.24 -7.83 9.57
N GLY A 280 44.58 -6.61 10.01
CA GLY A 280 45.32 -5.65 9.22
C GLY A 280 45.86 -4.48 10.04
N VAL A 281 45.98 -3.33 9.41
CA VAL A 281 46.16 -2.03 10.10
C VAL A 281 44.83 -1.59 10.72
N LYS A 282 44.53 -0.29 10.77
CA LYS A 282 43.18 0.19 11.11
C LYS A 282 42.17 -0.30 10.05
N LEU A 283 41.22 -1.14 10.44
CA LEU A 283 40.17 -1.71 9.59
C LEU A 283 38.95 -0.80 9.58
N ASN A 284 39.05 0.32 8.89
CA ASN A 284 38.04 1.37 8.88
C ASN A 284 37.77 1.95 7.47
N ALA A 285 38.18 1.20 6.44
CA ALA A 285 38.01 1.61 5.06
C ALA A 285 37.73 0.36 4.25
N GLY A 286 36.61 0.35 3.56
CA GLY A 286 36.20 -0.75 2.72
C GLY A 286 35.03 -0.37 1.85
N ASP A 287 34.76 -1.19 0.85
CA ASP A 287 33.58 -1.07 0.00
C ASP A 287 33.31 -2.41 -0.68
N VAL A 288 32.11 -2.59 -1.25
CA VAL A 288 31.73 -3.80 -1.97
C VAL A 288 31.86 -3.59 -3.48
N ASP A 289 32.47 -4.55 -4.17
CA ASP A 289 32.55 -4.52 -5.64
C ASP A 289 31.27 -5.05 -6.30
N ASN A 290 31.13 -4.80 -7.61
CA ASN A 290 29.99 -5.29 -8.42
C ASN A 290 29.85 -6.83 -8.42
N ASP A 291 30.89 -7.55 -8.00
CA ASP A 291 30.92 -9.01 -7.92
C ASP A 291 30.55 -9.54 -6.50
N GLY A 292 30.08 -8.67 -5.59
CA GLY A 292 29.64 -9.05 -4.26
C GLY A 292 30.81 -9.41 -3.32
N ASN A 293 31.98 -8.78 -3.49
CA ASN A 293 33.12 -8.95 -2.60
C ASN A 293 33.37 -7.69 -1.79
N LEU A 294 33.52 -7.86 -0.48
CA LEU A 294 33.94 -6.79 0.42
C LEU A 294 35.45 -6.58 0.31
N TRP A 295 35.86 -5.40 -0.09
CA TRP A 295 37.26 -4.97 -0.10
C TRP A 295 37.57 -4.17 1.14
N VAL A 296 38.72 -4.46 1.75
CA VAL A 296 39.12 -3.80 3.00
C VAL A 296 40.57 -3.36 2.93
N LYS A 297 40.85 -2.12 3.34
CA LYS A 297 42.21 -1.64 3.56
C LYS A 297 42.84 -2.38 4.74
N THR A 298 43.76 -3.28 4.42
CA THR A 298 44.42 -4.17 5.40
C THR A 298 45.89 -3.77 5.64
N GLY A 299 46.44 -2.90 4.80
CA GLY A 299 47.73 -2.24 5.01
C GLY A 299 47.80 -0.88 4.34
N ASN A 300 48.84 -0.11 4.64
CA ASN A 300 49.06 1.19 3.98
C ASN A 300 49.33 1.08 2.48
N THR A 301 49.68 -0.12 2.01
CA THR A 301 49.93 -0.45 0.59
C THR A 301 49.25 -1.77 0.20
N GLN A 302 48.17 -2.14 0.91
CA GLN A 302 47.47 -3.41 0.72
C GLN A 302 45.97 -3.25 0.91
N LEU A 303 45.19 -3.77 -0.04
CA LEU A 303 43.77 -4.07 0.11
C LEU A 303 43.59 -5.59 0.17
N THR A 304 42.55 -6.07 0.84
CA THR A 304 42.18 -7.49 0.80
C THR A 304 40.74 -7.61 0.35
N ARG A 305 40.52 -8.39 -0.72
CA ARG A 305 39.19 -8.78 -1.19
C ARG A 305 38.70 -9.97 -0.38
N ILE A 306 37.49 -9.87 0.17
CA ILE A 306 36.79 -10.92 0.90
C ILE A 306 35.56 -11.31 0.09
N ASN A 307 35.52 -12.55 -0.38
CA ASN A 307 34.35 -13.05 -1.08
C ASN A 307 33.23 -13.37 -0.08
N LEU A 308 32.10 -12.66 -0.18
CA LEU A 308 31.01 -12.74 0.79
C LEU A 308 30.21 -14.06 0.72
N THR A 309 30.40 -14.86 -0.33
CA THR A 309 29.79 -16.19 -0.46
C THR A 309 30.66 -17.31 0.10
N THR A 310 31.99 -17.23 -0.07
CA THR A 310 32.95 -18.32 0.23
C THR A 310 33.85 -18.04 1.43
N GLY A 311 33.94 -16.77 1.85
CA GLY A 311 34.86 -16.31 2.91
C GLY A 311 36.32 -16.29 2.49
N ALA A 312 36.62 -16.52 1.20
CA ALA A 312 37.98 -16.49 0.67
C ALA A 312 38.55 -15.07 0.75
N LYS A 313 39.80 -14.94 1.24
CA LYS A 313 40.50 -13.67 1.41
C LYS A 313 41.68 -13.61 0.46
N THR A 314 41.70 -12.61 -0.41
CA THR A 314 42.74 -12.44 -1.43
C THR A 314 43.42 -11.07 -1.23
N PRO A 315 44.69 -11.02 -0.79
CA PRO A 315 45.40 -9.77 -0.58
C PRO A 315 45.98 -9.23 -1.89
N PHE A 316 45.78 -7.94 -2.14
CA PHE A 316 46.34 -7.17 -3.26
C PHE A 316 47.40 -6.22 -2.72
N ASN A 317 48.63 -6.35 -3.22
CA ASN A 317 49.78 -5.61 -2.71
C ASN A 317 50.31 -4.61 -3.73
N ALA A 318 50.81 -3.47 -3.26
CA ALA A 318 51.57 -2.56 -4.10
C ALA A 318 52.82 -3.23 -4.70
N LEU A 319 53.19 -2.82 -5.91
CA LEU A 319 54.39 -3.32 -6.57
C LEU A 319 55.67 -3.01 -5.77
N PRO A 320 56.71 -3.87 -5.84
CA PRO A 320 57.97 -3.60 -5.16
C PRO A 320 58.60 -2.27 -5.57
N GLY A 321 58.85 -1.39 -4.59
CA GLY A 321 59.44 -0.07 -4.81
C GLY A 321 58.43 1.07 -4.90
N GLU A 322 57.13 0.78 -4.82
CA GLU A 322 56.08 1.78 -4.66
C GLU A 322 56.35 2.61 -3.39
N THR A 323 56.24 3.94 -3.51
CA THR A 323 56.45 4.87 -2.39
C THR A 323 55.16 5.51 -1.91
N ASP A 324 54.12 5.51 -2.74
CA ASP A 324 52.82 6.05 -2.38
C ASP A 324 52.06 5.09 -1.46
N SER A 325 51.21 5.65 -0.59
CA SER A 325 50.64 4.91 0.54
C SER A 325 49.32 5.52 1.00
N LEU A 326 48.38 4.65 1.39
CA LEU A 326 47.05 4.97 1.94
C LEU A 326 47.07 5.33 3.43
N ALA A 327 48.23 5.62 4.01
CA ALA A 327 48.36 5.89 5.45
C ALA A 327 47.52 7.10 5.94
N THR A 328 47.28 8.09 5.09
CA THR A 328 46.48 9.30 5.40
C THR A 328 45.00 9.16 5.05
N VAL A 329 44.64 8.10 4.33
CA VAL A 329 43.28 7.83 3.82
C VAL A 329 42.51 7.05 4.88
N ALA A 330 41.43 7.64 5.37
CA ALA A 330 40.60 7.03 6.41
C ALA A 330 39.48 6.17 5.82
N ASP A 331 39.03 6.44 4.58
CA ASP A 331 37.98 5.67 3.91
C ASP A 331 38.21 5.58 2.39
N ILE A 332 37.62 4.57 1.74
CA ILE A 332 37.73 4.31 0.29
C ILE A 332 36.38 3.92 -0.30
N VAL A 333 36.12 4.32 -1.55
CA VAL A 333 34.95 3.92 -2.33
C VAL A 333 35.38 3.20 -3.62
N TYR A 334 34.65 2.17 -4.01
CA TYR A 334 34.81 1.39 -5.23
C TYR A 334 34.24 2.11 -6.45
N TYR A 335 34.91 1.98 -7.60
CA TYR A 335 34.45 2.48 -8.88
C TYR A 335 34.84 1.55 -10.02
N ASN A 336 33.84 1.06 -10.76
CA ASN A 336 34.03 0.25 -11.96
C ASN A 336 32.75 0.19 -12.83
N PRO A 337 32.32 1.31 -13.43
CA PRO A 337 31.03 1.37 -14.11
C PRO A 337 31.00 0.59 -15.43
N ASP A 338 32.14 0.36 -16.08
CA ASP A 338 32.25 -0.35 -17.36
C ASP A 338 32.74 -1.80 -17.22
N GLY A 339 32.97 -2.25 -15.97
CA GLY A 339 33.46 -3.59 -15.66
C GLY A 339 34.89 -3.87 -16.13
N SER A 340 35.63 -2.87 -16.62
CA SER A 340 36.92 -3.08 -17.29
C SER A 340 38.10 -3.13 -16.33
N SER A 341 38.14 -2.25 -15.32
CA SER A 341 39.27 -2.15 -14.38
C SER A 341 38.80 -1.58 -13.05
N PRO A 342 38.83 -2.38 -11.96
CA PRO A 342 38.40 -1.91 -10.66
C PRO A 342 39.36 -0.86 -10.11
N ARG A 343 38.79 0.21 -9.58
CA ARG A 343 39.52 1.29 -8.92
C ARG A 343 38.88 1.64 -7.60
N PHE A 344 39.67 2.09 -6.64
CA PHE A 344 39.17 2.74 -5.43
C PHE A 344 39.61 4.20 -5.36
N TYR A 345 38.79 5.04 -4.75
CA TYR A 345 39.09 6.44 -4.47
C TYR A 345 38.98 6.71 -2.97
N GLY A 346 39.85 7.56 -2.43
CA GLY A 346 39.73 8.04 -1.05
C GLY A 346 40.42 9.38 -0.88
N VAL A 347 40.07 10.12 0.17
CA VAL A 347 40.69 11.42 0.47
C VAL A 347 41.55 11.33 1.72
N GLY A 348 42.81 11.72 1.60
CA GLY A 348 43.73 11.77 2.72
C GLY A 348 43.59 13.05 3.54
N ASN A 349 43.96 12.99 4.83
CA ASN A 349 44.04 14.19 5.69
C ASN A 349 45.06 15.25 5.22
N ASP A 350 45.88 14.92 4.22
CA ASP A 350 46.76 15.81 3.46
C ASP A 350 46.05 16.53 2.30
N ARG A 351 44.72 16.39 2.20
CA ARG A 351 43.82 17.04 1.23
C ARG A 351 44.11 16.63 -0.21
N LYS A 352 44.47 15.36 -0.41
CA LYS A 352 44.69 14.75 -1.72
C LYS A 352 43.70 13.61 -1.94
N ILE A 353 43.30 13.41 -3.18
CA ILE A 353 42.58 12.23 -3.63
C ILE A 353 43.62 11.14 -3.94
N TYR A 354 43.36 9.92 -3.52
CA TYR A 354 44.18 8.75 -3.80
C TYR A 354 43.36 7.80 -4.67
N ALA A 355 43.82 7.56 -5.89
CA ALA A 355 43.28 6.51 -6.75
C ALA A 355 44.08 5.22 -6.57
N VAL A 356 43.39 4.10 -6.43
CA VAL A 356 43.99 2.76 -6.28
C VAL A 356 43.54 1.89 -7.44
N ASP A 357 44.41 1.70 -8.42
CA ASP A 357 44.16 0.83 -9.58
C ASP A 357 44.44 -0.62 -9.22
N ILE A 358 43.47 -1.51 -9.48
CA ILE A 358 43.56 -2.94 -9.16
C ILE A 358 43.88 -3.75 -10.41
N ASP A 359 44.95 -4.55 -10.35
CA ASP A 359 45.27 -5.57 -11.33
C ASP A 359 44.82 -6.94 -10.81
N LEU A 360 43.62 -7.33 -11.23
CA LEU A 360 43.01 -8.62 -10.90
C LEU A 360 43.80 -9.83 -11.43
N ALA A 361 44.61 -9.67 -12.48
CA ALA A 361 45.34 -10.79 -13.08
C ALA A 361 46.60 -11.15 -12.28
N ASN A 362 47.16 -10.17 -11.57
CA ASN A 362 48.43 -10.31 -10.84
C ASN A 362 48.28 -10.20 -9.32
N ASP A 363 47.08 -9.99 -8.80
CA ASP A 363 46.81 -9.71 -7.38
C ASP A 363 47.64 -8.53 -6.84
N THR A 364 47.76 -7.46 -7.64
CA THR A 364 48.55 -6.26 -7.32
C THR A 364 47.71 -4.99 -7.41
N LEU A 365 48.19 -3.91 -6.78
CA LEU A 365 47.60 -2.58 -6.87
C LEU A 365 48.64 -1.49 -7.17
N THR A 366 48.20 -0.35 -7.68
CA THR A 366 49.00 0.88 -7.84
C THR A 366 48.28 2.03 -7.16
N ILE A 367 48.99 2.88 -6.42
CA ILE A 367 48.42 4.02 -5.68
C ILE A 367 48.89 5.30 -6.35
N THR A 368 47.97 6.18 -6.72
CA THR A 368 48.26 7.46 -7.39
C THR A 368 47.62 8.62 -6.63
N PRO A 369 48.41 9.46 -5.93
CA PRO A 369 47.90 10.66 -5.26
C PRO A 369 47.71 11.84 -6.24
N SER A 370 46.69 12.66 -6.01
CA SER A 370 46.43 13.92 -6.70
C SER A 370 47.34 15.07 -6.23
N ASN A 371 47.25 16.23 -6.89
CA ASN A 371 47.63 17.50 -6.26
C ASN A 371 46.67 17.84 -5.11
N THR A 372 47.07 18.74 -4.20
CA THR A 372 46.18 19.21 -3.12
C THR A 372 44.89 19.79 -3.71
N VAL A 373 43.75 19.34 -3.20
CA VAL A 373 42.40 19.77 -3.57
C VAL A 373 42.12 21.15 -2.98
N ASN A 374 41.66 22.07 -3.82
CA ASN A 374 41.19 23.40 -3.44
C ASN A 374 39.79 23.33 -2.81
N GLY A 375 39.42 24.32 -2.00
CA GLY A 375 38.07 24.41 -1.42
C GLY A 375 37.88 23.68 -0.08
N PHE A 376 38.70 22.65 0.21
CA PHE A 376 38.75 22.06 1.54
C PHE A 376 39.24 23.05 2.60
N ALA A 377 38.58 23.07 3.76
CA ALA A 377 39.04 23.87 4.90
C ALA A 377 40.42 23.40 5.40
N ASN A 378 41.29 24.37 5.70
CA ASN A 378 42.72 24.18 5.97
C ASN A 378 43.02 23.74 7.41
N ILE A 379 42.59 22.53 7.79
CA ILE A 379 42.86 21.88 9.08
C ILE A 379 43.22 20.38 8.88
N THR A 380 43.66 19.68 9.94
CA THR A 380 44.32 18.35 9.88
C THR A 380 43.40 17.13 10.05
N SER A 381 42.08 17.32 9.99
CA SER A 381 41.09 16.25 10.22
C SER A 381 41.10 15.18 9.12
N GLU A 382 40.70 13.95 9.47
CA GLU A 382 40.45 12.86 8.51
C GLU A 382 39.15 13.05 7.71
N TYR A 383 39.10 12.47 6.51
CA TYR A 383 37.89 12.34 5.69
C TYR A 383 37.44 10.89 5.77
N GLY A 384 36.39 10.63 6.54
CA GLY A 384 36.08 9.26 6.97
C GLY A 384 34.89 8.62 6.28
N ALA A 385 34.11 9.34 5.48
CA ALA A 385 33.09 8.73 4.63
C ALA A 385 33.32 9.18 3.20
N ALA A 386 33.38 8.24 2.27
CA ALA A 386 33.52 8.50 0.85
C ALA A 386 32.46 7.70 0.07
N TRP A 387 31.88 8.31 -0.95
CA TRP A 387 31.02 7.61 -1.89
C TRP A 387 31.00 8.30 -3.25
N ILE A 388 30.47 7.63 -4.27
CA ILE A 388 30.61 8.05 -5.67
C ILE A 388 29.28 8.03 -6.40
N VAL A 389 29.04 9.08 -7.19
CA VAL A 389 27.92 9.18 -8.12
C VAL A 389 28.47 9.09 -9.55
N ASN A 390 27.91 8.18 -10.35
CA ASN A 390 28.32 7.96 -11.72
C ASN A 390 27.47 8.78 -12.69
N ASN A 391 28.12 9.69 -13.43
CA ASN A 391 27.49 10.59 -14.41
C ASN A 391 27.70 10.09 -15.85
N GLY A 392 27.86 8.78 -16.03
CA GLY A 392 28.12 8.13 -17.31
C GLY A 392 29.61 8.14 -17.70
N THR A 393 30.13 9.28 -18.16
CA THR A 393 31.55 9.40 -18.57
C THR A 393 32.45 10.04 -17.51
N THR A 394 31.86 10.61 -16.48
CA THR A 394 32.54 11.22 -15.33
C THR A 394 31.95 10.66 -14.04
N ALA A 395 32.62 10.90 -12.91
CA ALA A 395 32.09 10.55 -11.61
C ALA A 395 32.37 11.66 -10.62
N ASP A 396 31.45 11.86 -9.68
CA ASP A 396 31.54 12.85 -8.63
C ASP A 396 31.77 12.14 -7.29
N LEU A 397 32.79 12.58 -6.55
CA LEU A 397 33.19 12.01 -5.26
C LEU A 397 32.65 12.89 -4.14
N TYR A 398 31.82 12.30 -3.30
CA TYR A 398 31.36 12.92 -2.07
C TYR A 398 32.21 12.45 -0.91
N VAL A 399 32.59 13.38 -0.04
CA VAL A 399 33.37 13.06 1.17
C VAL A 399 32.91 13.84 2.38
N SER A 400 32.67 13.11 3.47
CA SER A 400 32.42 13.74 4.77
C SER A 400 33.73 13.95 5.52
N ARG A 401 33.80 15.09 6.19
CA ARG A 401 34.92 15.45 7.05
C ARG A 401 34.61 15.11 8.50
N ASN A 402 35.51 14.36 9.14
CA ASN A 402 35.43 14.11 10.58
C ASN A 402 35.68 15.39 11.38
N LYS A 403 35.04 15.49 12.54
CA LYS A 403 35.09 16.61 13.50
C LYS A 403 36.50 17.14 13.73
N GLU A 404 36.73 18.46 13.60
CA GLU A 404 37.81 19.17 14.33
C GLU A 404 37.87 20.71 14.23
N ASP A 405 36.89 21.41 13.64
CA ASP A 405 36.94 22.88 13.63
C ASP A 405 36.54 23.47 15.01
N SER A 406 36.87 24.74 15.26
CA SER A 406 36.55 25.43 16.53
C SER A 406 35.05 25.58 16.78
N ASN A 407 34.20 25.27 15.79
CA ASN A 407 32.75 25.40 15.83
C ASN A 407 32.06 24.05 16.08
N ASN A 408 32.82 22.94 16.10
CA ASN A 408 32.30 21.60 16.33
C ASN A 408 31.20 21.27 15.29
N GLN A 409 31.54 21.35 13.99
CA GLN A 409 30.66 20.99 12.86
C GLN A 409 31.31 19.92 11.97
N GLY A 410 30.50 18.99 11.45
CA GLY A 410 30.85 18.11 10.33
C GLY A 410 30.57 18.83 9.01
N GLU A 411 31.25 18.43 7.93
CA GLU A 411 31.08 19.03 6.61
C GLU A 411 31.02 17.94 5.55
N LEU A 412 30.16 18.12 4.57
CA LEU A 412 30.08 17.27 3.38
C LEU A 412 30.50 18.06 2.15
N TYR A 413 31.41 17.48 1.39
CA TYR A 413 31.97 18.07 0.18
C TYR A 413 31.70 17.19 -1.04
N ILE A 414 31.56 17.82 -2.20
CA ILE A 414 31.58 17.17 -3.53
C ILE A 414 32.83 17.60 -4.30
N ILE A 415 33.46 16.64 -4.99
CA ILE A 415 34.53 16.86 -5.96
C ILE A 415 34.06 16.29 -7.30
N LYS A 416 33.91 17.16 -8.31
CA LYS A 416 33.41 16.75 -9.62
C LYS A 416 34.51 16.20 -10.54
N ASP A 417 34.11 15.31 -11.45
CA ASP A 417 34.95 14.72 -12.50
C ASP A 417 36.29 14.12 -11.99
N ILE A 418 36.18 13.24 -11.01
CA ILE A 418 37.34 12.54 -10.43
C ILE A 418 37.95 11.48 -11.35
N VAL A 419 37.43 11.28 -12.56
CA VAL A 419 37.95 10.27 -13.50
C VAL A 419 39.00 10.87 -14.42
N ASN A 420 38.89 12.15 -14.79
CA ASN A 420 39.67 12.71 -15.90
C ASN A 420 40.72 13.79 -15.56
N GLU A 421 40.74 14.41 -14.37
CA GLU A 421 41.43 15.72 -14.25
C GLU A 421 42.16 16.04 -12.92
N PHE A 422 42.79 15.08 -12.23
CA PHE A 422 43.35 15.37 -10.89
C PHE A 422 44.87 15.21 -10.68
N THR A 423 45.62 14.60 -11.60
CA THR A 423 47.08 14.42 -11.41
C THR A 423 47.90 15.61 -11.87
N ASP A 424 47.49 16.30 -12.94
CA ASP A 424 48.20 17.45 -13.50
C ASP A 424 47.63 18.82 -13.09
N THR A 425 46.45 18.83 -12.46
CA THR A 425 45.71 20.00 -11.96
C THR A 425 45.29 19.80 -10.52
N SER A 426 45.04 20.88 -9.77
CA SER A 426 44.44 20.79 -8.43
C SER A 426 42.92 20.65 -8.55
N PRO A 427 42.31 19.57 -8.06
CA PRO A 427 40.85 19.43 -8.01
C PRO A 427 40.22 20.52 -7.14
N THR A 428 38.91 20.71 -7.27
CA THR A 428 38.15 21.65 -6.42
C THR A 428 37.03 20.90 -5.70
N ALA A 429 36.98 21.04 -4.38
CA ALA A 429 35.89 20.59 -3.54
C ALA A 429 34.90 21.75 -3.30
N VAL A 430 33.61 21.46 -3.38
CA VAL A 430 32.51 22.38 -3.04
C VAL A 430 31.81 21.84 -1.80
N SER A 431 31.55 22.69 -0.80
CA SER A 431 30.76 22.30 0.37
C SER A 431 29.29 22.24 -0.02
N VAL A 432 28.63 21.11 0.26
CA VAL A 432 27.20 20.89 -0.07
C VAL A 432 26.31 20.94 1.17
N ALA A 433 26.81 20.52 2.34
CA ALA A 433 26.08 20.59 3.60
C ALA A 433 27.00 20.68 4.82
N THR A 434 26.53 21.35 5.86
CA THR A 434 27.07 21.20 7.22
C THR A 434 26.31 20.11 7.95
N THR A 435 26.99 19.21 8.63
CA THR A 435 26.40 18.05 9.32
C THR A 435 26.80 18.01 10.79
N ILE A 436 26.22 17.08 11.57
CA ILE A 436 26.70 16.82 12.93
C ILE A 436 28.15 16.32 12.91
N PRO A 437 29.00 16.69 13.88
CA PRO A 437 30.36 16.20 13.93
C PRO A 437 30.41 14.71 14.18
N THR A 438 31.12 14.00 13.32
CA THR A 438 31.35 12.57 13.43
C THR A 438 32.79 12.27 13.82
N THR A 439 33.02 11.08 14.37
CA THR A 439 34.36 10.52 14.61
C THR A 439 34.35 9.07 14.16
N GLU A 440 35.29 8.69 13.29
CA GLU A 440 35.39 7.33 12.77
C GLU A 440 34.10 6.86 12.08
N ASN A 441 33.64 7.65 11.11
CA ASN A 441 32.56 7.26 10.24
C ASN A 441 33.05 6.43 9.05
N ASP A 442 32.09 5.92 8.30
CA ASP A 442 32.24 5.19 7.04
C ASP A 442 31.01 5.50 6.19
N GLY A 443 31.20 5.78 4.90
CA GLY A 443 30.14 6.20 3.98
C GLY A 443 29.68 5.07 3.09
N VAL A 444 28.36 4.93 2.96
CA VAL A 444 27.78 3.94 2.06
C VAL A 444 26.64 4.59 1.27
N SER A 445 26.66 4.43 -0.04
CA SER A 445 25.55 4.80 -0.91
C SER A 445 25.29 3.67 -1.89
N ASP A 446 24.04 3.46 -2.29
CA ASP A 446 23.73 2.62 -3.43
C ASP A 446 24.21 3.34 -4.71
N PRO A 447 25.22 2.82 -5.44
CA PRO A 447 25.76 3.48 -6.63
C PRO A 447 24.79 3.49 -7.82
N ARG A 448 23.62 2.84 -7.70
CA ARG A 448 22.56 2.87 -8.71
C ARG A 448 21.59 4.04 -8.51
N GLN A 449 21.61 4.70 -7.35
CA GLN A 449 20.68 5.77 -7.01
C GLN A 449 21.26 7.15 -7.37
N PRO A 450 20.40 8.12 -7.74
CA PRO A 450 20.77 9.52 -7.79
C PRO A 450 21.28 10.03 -6.43
N SER A 451 22.03 11.12 -6.47
CA SER A 451 22.41 11.85 -5.27
C SER A 451 21.17 12.48 -4.61
N PRO A 452 21.03 12.51 -3.28
CA PRO A 452 20.06 13.33 -2.57
C PRO A 452 20.30 14.83 -2.72
N PHE A 453 21.39 15.22 -3.39
CA PHE A 453 21.67 16.61 -3.75
C PHE A 453 21.35 16.95 -5.20
N ASP A 454 20.94 15.96 -5.98
CA ASP A 454 20.62 16.08 -7.40
C ASP A 454 19.16 15.63 -7.69
N VAL A 455 18.29 15.68 -6.67
CA VAL A 455 16.87 15.26 -6.72
C VAL A 455 16.01 16.06 -5.72
N PRO A 456 14.71 16.25 -6.00
CA PRO A 456 13.78 16.87 -5.07
C PRO A 456 13.42 15.95 -3.91
N PHE A 457 13.16 16.56 -2.75
CA PHE A 457 12.64 15.90 -1.56
C PHE A 457 11.32 16.50 -1.10
N ILE A 458 10.46 15.66 -0.54
CA ILE A 458 9.21 16.02 0.13
C ILE A 458 9.13 15.40 1.52
N ASP A 459 8.73 16.22 2.48
CA ASP A 459 8.15 15.78 3.73
C ASP A 459 6.70 16.26 3.82
N PRO A 460 5.71 15.35 3.73
CA PRO A 460 4.30 15.72 3.75
C PRO A 460 3.87 16.24 5.12
N ASP A 461 4.63 15.99 6.20
CA ASP A 461 4.39 16.54 7.52
C ASP A 461 5.69 16.65 8.37
N PRO A 462 6.38 17.81 8.35
CA PRO A 462 7.67 17.99 9.00
C PRO A 462 7.63 18.00 10.53
N ASP A 463 6.43 17.95 11.13
CA ASP A 463 6.27 17.76 12.57
C ASP A 463 6.40 16.27 12.98
N THR A 464 6.47 15.36 12.01
CA THR A 464 6.68 13.91 12.21
C THR A 464 8.07 13.48 11.73
N SER A 465 8.48 12.25 12.09
CA SER A 465 9.87 11.78 11.92
C SER A 465 10.07 10.77 10.79
N ALA A 466 9.23 10.72 9.74
CA ALA A 466 9.29 9.62 8.77
C ALA A 466 8.83 9.91 7.33
N PHE A 467 8.89 11.15 6.82
CA PHE A 467 8.34 11.49 5.48
C PHE A 467 6.91 10.97 5.27
N THR A 468 6.12 10.95 6.35
CA THR A 468 4.78 10.37 6.41
C THR A 468 3.78 11.39 6.90
N TYR A 469 2.53 11.28 6.46
CA TYR A 469 1.45 12.09 6.98
C TYR A 469 0.23 11.21 7.30
N GLU A 470 -0.50 11.57 8.35
CA GLU A 470 -1.69 10.84 8.79
C GLU A 470 -2.90 11.78 8.73
N ALA A 471 -3.93 11.36 8.00
CA ALA A 471 -5.18 12.08 7.83
C ALA A 471 -6.36 11.20 8.27
N THR A 472 -7.50 11.82 8.56
CA THR A 472 -8.74 11.10 8.87
C THR A 472 -9.86 11.68 8.03
N PHE A 473 -10.45 10.82 7.20
CA PHE A 473 -11.71 11.09 6.51
C PHE A 473 -12.85 10.51 7.35
N ILE A 474 -13.86 11.33 7.61
CA ILE A 474 -15.09 10.91 8.27
C ILE A 474 -16.19 11.05 7.25
N GLU A 475 -16.91 9.96 7.03
CA GLU A 475 -18.12 9.95 6.21
C GLU A 475 -19.12 11.02 6.66
N ASP A 476 -19.77 11.66 5.70
CA ASP A 476 -20.81 12.69 5.92
C ASP A 476 -20.44 13.81 6.90
N ASP A 477 -19.14 14.13 6.99
CA ASP A 477 -18.69 15.31 7.72
C ASP A 477 -18.96 16.57 6.89
N GLU A 478 -20.13 17.19 7.08
CA GLU A 478 -20.51 18.44 6.40
C GLU A 478 -19.49 19.58 6.56
N ASP A 479 -18.72 19.59 7.66
CA ASP A 479 -17.71 20.63 7.90
C ASP A 479 -16.41 20.33 7.14
N ASN A 480 -16.10 19.05 6.91
CA ASN A 480 -14.87 18.58 6.26
C ASN A 480 -15.20 17.42 5.29
N PRO A 481 -15.86 17.69 4.15
CA PRO A 481 -16.30 16.65 3.21
C PRO A 481 -15.14 15.97 2.46
N SER A 482 -13.90 16.40 2.69
CA SER A 482 -12.67 15.83 2.16
C SER A 482 -11.50 16.11 3.10
N VAL A 483 -10.39 15.42 2.90
CA VAL A 483 -9.15 15.60 3.68
C VAL A 483 -7.93 15.73 2.77
N GLY A 484 -6.99 16.60 3.14
CA GLY A 484 -5.77 16.82 2.36
C GLY A 484 -4.82 15.64 2.42
N ILE A 485 -4.00 15.49 1.39
CA ILE A 485 -2.98 14.43 1.31
C ILE A 485 -1.61 14.85 1.85
N VAL A 486 -1.47 16.10 2.29
CA VAL A 486 -0.27 16.64 2.95
C VAL A 486 -0.73 17.59 4.06
N SER A 487 0.13 17.85 5.04
CA SER A 487 -0.15 18.85 6.07
C SER A 487 -0.05 20.28 5.53
N ASP A 488 -0.63 21.25 6.25
CA ASP A 488 -0.45 22.68 5.94
C ASP A 488 1.02 23.11 5.96
N GLY A 489 1.87 22.32 6.65
CA GLY A 489 3.30 22.56 6.86
C GLY A 489 4.23 21.81 5.94
N VAL A 490 3.74 21.06 4.94
CA VAL A 490 4.58 20.32 3.95
C VAL A 490 5.82 21.13 3.52
N ASP A 491 7.00 20.48 3.56
CA ASP A 491 8.31 21.07 3.22
C ASP A 491 8.86 20.32 2.00
N LEU A 492 9.05 21.03 0.88
CA LEU A 492 9.76 20.52 -0.28
C LEU A 492 11.12 21.21 -0.39
N ARG A 493 12.16 20.44 -0.68
CA ARG A 493 13.47 21.01 -1.01
C ARG A 493 14.09 20.38 -2.20
N ASP A 494 14.83 21.23 -2.88
CA ASP A 494 15.63 20.84 -4.00
C ASP A 494 17.01 21.47 -3.85
N PHE A 495 18.04 20.62 -3.95
CA PHE A 495 19.42 20.96 -3.57
C PHE A 495 20.32 21.21 -4.77
N ASP A 496 19.77 21.13 -5.98
CA ASP A 496 20.53 21.34 -7.20
C ASP A 496 21.19 22.71 -7.23
N THR A 497 22.46 22.72 -7.58
CA THR A 497 23.26 23.95 -7.72
C THR A 497 23.37 24.38 -9.18
N VAL A 498 22.28 24.28 -9.94
CA VAL A 498 22.25 24.88 -11.28
C VAL A 498 22.12 26.40 -11.12
N THR A 499 23.19 27.14 -11.45
CA THR A 499 23.13 28.60 -11.44
C THR A 499 22.86 29.11 -12.87
N PRO A 500 21.80 29.90 -13.12
CA PRO A 500 20.73 30.32 -12.21
C PRO A 500 19.48 29.46 -12.43
N VAL A 501 19.08 28.62 -11.49
CA VAL A 501 17.76 27.99 -11.53
C VAL A 501 17.33 27.64 -10.11
N THR A 502 16.24 28.26 -9.68
CA THR A 502 15.47 27.94 -8.46
C THR A 502 14.24 27.09 -8.82
N GLU A 503 14.20 26.63 -10.06
CA GLU A 503 13.14 25.86 -10.69
C GLU A 503 13.86 24.66 -11.29
N ASN A 504 13.43 23.45 -10.94
CA ASN A 504 14.00 22.21 -11.45
C ASN A 504 13.07 21.01 -11.21
N ILE A 505 12.11 21.10 -10.28
CA ILE A 505 11.07 20.09 -10.17
C ILE A 505 10.19 20.08 -11.42
N GLY A 506 10.16 18.95 -12.13
CA GLY A 506 9.43 18.80 -13.39
C GLY A 506 8.03 18.24 -13.20
N SER A 507 7.85 17.31 -12.26
CA SER A 507 6.55 16.70 -12.01
C SER A 507 6.43 16.12 -10.59
N ALA A 508 5.19 15.86 -10.19
CA ALA A 508 4.88 15.00 -9.06
C ALA A 508 3.85 13.95 -9.49
N GLU A 509 4.09 12.71 -9.11
CA GLU A 509 3.16 11.60 -9.26
C GLU A 509 2.52 11.31 -7.91
N ILE A 510 1.20 11.45 -7.85
CA ILE A 510 0.39 11.19 -6.67
C ILE A 510 -0.53 10.02 -7.00
N LYS A 511 -0.48 8.97 -6.18
CA LYS A 511 -1.25 7.76 -6.42
C LYS A 511 -1.87 7.26 -5.13
N LEU A 512 -3.19 7.09 -5.13
CA LEU A 512 -3.85 6.24 -4.16
C LEU A 512 -3.57 4.80 -4.53
N THR A 513 -2.73 4.14 -3.74
CA THR A 513 -2.22 2.82 -4.12
C THR A 513 -3.24 1.72 -3.83
N ASN A 514 -4.04 1.83 -2.76
CA ASN A 514 -4.98 0.82 -2.29
C ASN A 514 -6.44 1.30 -2.30
N SER A 515 -6.85 1.85 -3.45
CA SER A 515 -8.20 2.39 -3.60
C SER A 515 -9.28 1.35 -3.31
N GLN A 516 -10.38 1.81 -2.75
CA GLN A 516 -11.62 1.06 -2.58
C GLN A 516 -12.70 1.71 -3.43
N THR A 517 -13.85 1.04 -3.50
CA THR A 517 -15.03 1.58 -4.17
C THR A 517 -15.35 2.98 -3.66
N ASP A 518 -15.68 3.87 -4.60
CA ASP A 518 -16.10 5.26 -4.35
C ASP A 518 -15.02 6.18 -3.75
N ASP A 519 -13.77 5.74 -3.67
CA ASP A 519 -12.64 6.62 -3.38
C ASP A 519 -12.36 7.57 -4.54
N GLU A 520 -12.08 8.83 -4.20
CA GLU A 520 -11.70 9.85 -5.16
C GLU A 520 -10.54 10.70 -4.63
N LEU A 521 -9.43 10.72 -5.38
CA LEU A 521 -8.45 11.80 -5.33
C LEU A 521 -8.81 12.87 -6.35
N PHE A 522 -8.87 14.13 -5.90
CA PHE A 522 -9.21 15.25 -6.77
C PHE A 522 -8.41 16.51 -6.41
N VAL A 523 -8.36 17.46 -7.34
CA VAL A 523 -7.87 18.81 -7.09
C VAL A 523 -9.06 19.66 -6.67
N ASP A 524 -9.07 20.13 -5.43
CA ASP A 524 -10.15 20.95 -4.89
C ASP A 524 -10.16 22.33 -5.57
N PRO A 525 -11.24 22.70 -6.28
CA PRO A 525 -11.34 23.98 -6.98
C PRO A 525 -11.44 25.19 -6.04
N ASP A 526 -11.78 24.99 -4.76
CA ASP A 526 -11.88 26.05 -3.76
C ASP A 526 -10.56 26.34 -3.06
N LEU A 527 -9.55 25.47 -3.23
CA LEU A 527 -8.19 25.66 -2.70
C LEU A 527 -7.26 26.36 -3.71
N PRO A 528 -6.26 27.14 -3.25
CA PRO A 528 -5.32 27.80 -4.14
C PRO A 528 -4.52 26.80 -4.99
N PHE A 529 -4.46 27.02 -6.31
CA PHE A 529 -3.67 26.20 -7.24
C PHE A 529 -2.87 27.09 -8.22
N PRO A 530 -1.55 26.88 -8.41
CA PRO A 530 -0.70 27.74 -9.24
C PRO A 530 -0.80 27.39 -10.74
N THR A 531 -1.99 27.59 -11.33
CA THR A 531 -2.33 27.21 -12.72
C THR A 531 -1.44 27.80 -13.81
N THR A 532 -0.69 28.88 -13.54
CA THR A 532 0.28 29.45 -14.50
C THR A 532 1.63 28.72 -14.51
N ARG A 533 1.90 27.89 -13.51
CA ARG A 533 3.18 27.22 -13.26
C ARG A 533 3.06 25.70 -13.30
N ILE A 534 1.94 25.16 -12.83
CA ILE A 534 1.68 23.72 -12.75
C ILE A 534 0.36 23.40 -13.43
N THR A 535 0.31 22.24 -14.08
CA THR A 535 -0.89 21.61 -14.62
C THR A 535 -1.15 20.31 -13.89
N ALA A 536 -2.42 19.93 -13.74
CA ALA A 536 -2.82 18.65 -13.15
C ALA A 536 -3.53 17.80 -14.22
N THR A 537 -3.11 16.54 -14.34
CA THR A 537 -3.78 15.50 -15.12
C THR A 537 -4.31 14.45 -14.17
N ILE A 538 -5.61 14.19 -14.20
CA ILE A 538 -6.28 13.23 -13.32
C ILE A 538 -6.70 12.01 -14.15
N MET A 539 -6.29 10.81 -13.71
CA MET A 539 -6.64 9.53 -14.33
C MET A 539 -7.10 8.56 -13.24
N GLY A 540 -8.39 8.63 -12.88
CA GLY A 540 -8.90 7.90 -11.72
C GLY A 540 -8.24 8.44 -10.44
N ASN A 541 -7.72 7.55 -9.59
CA ASN A 541 -7.04 7.91 -8.35
C ASN A 541 -5.51 8.08 -8.51
N GLU A 542 -5.09 8.48 -9.70
CA GLU A 542 -3.75 8.95 -10.00
C GLU A 542 -3.80 10.40 -10.49
N ILE A 543 -3.05 11.28 -9.83
CA ILE A 543 -2.88 12.68 -10.21
C ILE A 543 -1.43 12.90 -10.57
N LYS A 544 -1.20 13.37 -11.80
CA LYS A 544 0.10 13.85 -12.24
C LYS A 544 0.10 15.38 -12.24
N LEU A 545 0.96 15.97 -11.44
CA LEU A 545 1.28 17.39 -11.50
C LEU A 545 2.49 17.59 -12.41
N GLU A 546 2.40 18.50 -13.38
CA GLU A 546 3.48 18.78 -14.33
C GLU A 546 3.75 20.27 -14.40
N ALA A 547 5.03 20.64 -14.32
CA ALA A 547 5.47 22.00 -14.55
C ALA A 547 5.14 22.43 -16.00
N VAL A 548 4.64 23.66 -16.16
CA VAL A 548 4.30 24.22 -17.47
C VAL A 548 5.57 24.46 -18.31
N ASP A 549 6.67 24.87 -17.68
CA ASP A 549 7.97 24.95 -18.33
C ASP A 549 8.71 23.62 -18.11
N THR A 550 8.69 22.75 -19.11
CA THR A 550 9.33 21.42 -19.02
C THR A 550 10.86 21.47 -19.13
N THR A 551 11.44 22.66 -19.36
CA THR A 551 12.90 22.83 -19.47
C THR A 551 13.49 23.37 -18.18
N LEU A 552 12.75 24.24 -17.49
CA LEU A 552 13.17 24.81 -16.22
C LEU A 552 12.45 24.18 -15.01
N GLY A 553 11.33 23.50 -15.19
CA GLY A 553 10.52 23.02 -14.06
C GLY A 553 9.76 24.13 -13.35
N ALA A 554 9.38 23.88 -12.10
CA ALA A 554 8.77 24.85 -11.18
C ALA A 554 9.48 24.81 -9.81
N THR A 555 9.17 25.79 -8.95
CA THR A 555 9.82 25.90 -7.63
C THR A 555 9.19 24.92 -6.63
N PRO A 556 9.88 24.59 -5.52
CA PRO A 556 9.27 23.90 -4.39
C PRO A 556 7.95 24.53 -3.92
N ASP A 557 7.90 25.86 -3.71
CA ASP A 557 6.69 26.59 -3.31
C ASP A 557 5.49 26.40 -4.26
N ASP A 558 5.74 26.28 -5.57
CA ASP A 558 4.68 26.04 -6.56
C ASP A 558 4.09 24.64 -6.33
N PHE A 559 4.94 23.62 -6.15
CA PHE A 559 4.48 22.24 -5.87
C PHE A 559 3.83 22.09 -4.50
N GLU A 560 4.33 22.75 -3.45
CA GLU A 560 3.68 22.78 -2.13
C GLU A 560 2.26 23.32 -2.21
N THR A 561 2.07 24.43 -2.95
CA THR A 561 0.74 25.02 -3.15
C THR A 561 -0.17 24.06 -3.91
N ALA A 562 0.32 23.40 -4.95
CA ALA A 562 -0.45 22.44 -5.73
C ALA A 562 -0.82 21.18 -4.94
N LEU A 563 0.10 20.63 -4.13
CA LEU A 563 -0.12 19.44 -3.32
C LEU A 563 -1.16 19.68 -2.21
N LYS A 564 -1.17 20.87 -1.59
CA LYS A 564 -2.21 21.25 -0.60
C LYS A 564 -3.62 21.28 -1.18
N ALA A 565 -3.75 21.53 -2.48
CA ALA A 565 -5.04 21.51 -3.17
C ALA A 565 -5.52 20.09 -3.53
N ILE A 566 -4.67 19.06 -3.39
CA ILE A 566 -5.09 17.69 -3.62
C ILE A 566 -5.78 17.16 -2.36
N GLN A 567 -7.00 16.67 -2.55
CA GLN A 567 -7.87 16.19 -1.48
C GLN A 567 -8.34 14.77 -1.79
N PHE A 568 -8.65 14.03 -0.73
CA PHE A 568 -9.27 12.72 -0.76
C PHE A 568 -10.69 12.81 -0.20
N ARG A 569 -11.61 12.06 -0.81
CA ARG A 569 -12.93 11.74 -0.25
C ARG A 569 -13.34 10.32 -0.61
N ASN A 570 -14.35 9.80 0.08
CA ASN A 570 -15.10 8.63 -0.33
C ASN A 570 -16.58 9.01 -0.43
N THR A 571 -17.29 8.58 -1.48
CA THR A 571 -18.70 8.94 -1.71
C THR A 571 -19.69 7.80 -1.41
N SER A 572 -19.24 6.75 -0.72
CA SER A 572 -20.09 5.65 -0.27
C SER A 572 -20.74 5.99 1.07
N ASP A 573 -21.99 5.57 1.23
CA ASP A 573 -22.73 5.55 2.50
C ASP A 573 -22.33 4.32 3.37
N THR A 574 -21.39 3.49 2.91
CA THR A 574 -20.86 2.35 3.70
C THR A 574 -19.36 2.17 3.45
N PRO A 575 -18.55 3.20 3.67
CA PRO A 575 -17.19 3.23 3.17
C PRO A 575 -16.35 2.13 3.83
N ASN A 576 -15.55 1.45 3.01
CA ASN A 576 -14.60 0.48 3.52
C ASN A 576 -13.61 1.15 4.49
N THR A 577 -13.42 0.57 5.67
CA THR A 577 -12.65 1.16 6.78
C THR A 577 -11.14 0.90 6.73
N THR A 578 -10.66 0.15 5.73
CA THR A 578 -9.22 -0.10 5.52
C THR A 578 -8.51 1.24 5.31
N PRO A 579 -7.43 1.59 6.01
CA PRO A 579 -6.73 2.85 5.75
C PRO A 579 -6.27 2.96 4.29
N ARG A 580 -6.31 4.17 3.73
CA ARG A 580 -5.88 4.46 2.35
C ARG A 580 -4.45 4.99 2.35
N GLU A 581 -3.66 4.56 1.38
CA GLU A 581 -2.25 4.88 1.24
C GLU A 581 -2.05 5.70 -0.05
N VAL A 582 -1.75 6.98 0.12
CA VAL A 582 -1.42 7.90 -0.98
C VAL A 582 0.10 8.06 -1.04
N THR A 583 0.72 7.64 -2.14
CA THR A 583 2.14 7.86 -2.38
C THR A 583 2.35 9.14 -3.18
N ILE A 584 3.37 9.92 -2.82
CA ILE A 584 3.78 11.14 -3.51
C ILE A 584 5.25 11.00 -3.86
N GLN A 585 5.59 11.15 -5.14
CA GLN A 585 6.97 11.19 -5.61
C GLN A 585 7.18 12.34 -6.58
N LEU A 586 8.17 13.18 -6.30
CA LEU A 586 8.58 14.25 -7.21
C LEU A 586 9.69 13.77 -8.15
N LYS A 587 9.78 14.41 -9.32
CA LYS A 587 10.83 14.16 -10.31
C LYS A 587 11.40 15.48 -10.81
N ASP A 588 12.72 15.54 -10.93
CA ASP A 588 13.45 16.68 -11.49
C ASP A 588 13.28 16.77 -13.03
N THR A 589 13.72 17.87 -13.62
CA THR A 589 13.87 18.15 -15.06
C THR A 589 15.31 17.95 -15.60
N ASP A 590 16.28 17.58 -14.78
CA ASP A 590 17.74 17.60 -14.98
C ASP A 590 18.37 16.72 -16.11
N GLY A 591 17.66 16.49 -17.21
CA GLY A 591 18.26 16.10 -18.49
C GLY A 591 18.36 14.59 -18.76
N THR A 592 17.86 13.75 -17.85
CA THR A 592 17.47 12.37 -18.14
C THR A 592 16.04 12.35 -18.72
N GLU A 593 15.78 11.48 -19.71
CA GLU A 593 14.44 11.33 -20.28
C GLU A 593 13.49 10.80 -19.18
N GLY A 594 12.66 11.68 -18.61
CA GLY A 594 11.74 11.34 -17.52
C GLY A 594 12.09 11.91 -16.14
N GLY A 595 13.26 12.55 -15.98
CA GLY A 595 13.69 13.18 -14.73
C GLY A 595 14.21 12.20 -13.68
N ASN A 596 15.02 12.69 -12.73
CA ASN A 596 15.46 11.88 -11.60
C ASN A 596 14.39 11.85 -10.49
N PRO A 597 13.93 10.66 -10.05
CA PRO A 597 12.93 10.55 -9.00
C PRO A 597 13.51 10.86 -7.62
N GLY A 598 12.77 11.64 -6.84
CA GLY A 598 13.02 11.93 -5.43
C GLY A 598 12.54 10.82 -4.50
N ASN A 599 12.52 11.14 -3.20
CA ASN A 599 11.96 10.23 -2.19
C ASN A 599 10.46 9.99 -2.42
N ILE A 600 9.99 8.83 -1.99
CA ILE A 600 8.56 8.52 -1.92
C ILE A 600 8.08 8.88 -0.52
N ALA A 601 7.18 9.86 -0.44
CA ALA A 601 6.42 10.17 0.76
C ALA A 601 5.10 9.39 0.76
N THR A 602 4.60 9.05 1.94
CA THR A 602 3.35 8.27 2.09
C THR A 602 2.39 8.98 3.03
N THR A 603 1.13 9.08 2.62
CA THR A 603 0.05 9.58 3.45
C THR A 603 -0.95 8.47 3.72
N THR A 604 -1.16 8.16 4.99
CA THR A 604 -2.20 7.24 5.44
C THR A 604 -3.47 8.02 5.75
N ILE A 605 -4.60 7.61 5.20
CA ILE A 605 -5.91 8.20 5.47
C ILE A 605 -6.78 7.18 6.16
N HIS A 606 -7.11 7.43 7.43
CA HIS A 606 -8.07 6.64 8.17
C HIS A 606 -9.49 6.99 7.74
N VAL A 607 -10.23 5.99 7.30
CA VAL A 607 -11.65 6.14 6.93
C VAL A 607 -12.52 5.71 8.09
N ILE A 608 -13.36 6.62 8.56
CA ILE A 608 -14.28 6.40 9.67
C ILE A 608 -15.71 6.49 9.14
N PRO A 609 -16.45 5.36 9.09
CA PRO A 609 -17.85 5.37 8.72
C PRO A 609 -18.70 5.96 9.84
N THR A 610 -19.78 6.61 9.44
CA THR A 610 -20.87 7.09 10.27
C THR A 610 -22.04 6.11 10.26
N ASN A 611 -23.11 6.44 11.00
CA ASN A 611 -24.35 5.67 11.01
C ASN A 611 -25.36 6.44 10.15
N ASP A 612 -25.81 5.87 9.06
CA ASP A 612 -26.89 6.39 8.24
C ASP A 612 -28.24 6.20 8.93
N ALA A 613 -29.22 6.99 8.50
CA ALA A 613 -30.58 6.87 9.02
C ALA A 613 -31.37 5.85 8.19
N PRO A 614 -32.16 4.96 8.83
CA PRO A 614 -33.12 4.15 8.10
C PRO A 614 -34.18 5.03 7.43
N SER A 615 -34.58 4.67 6.22
CA SER A 615 -35.62 5.33 5.44
C SER A 615 -36.75 4.37 5.08
N PHE A 616 -37.95 4.92 4.88
CA PHE A 616 -39.07 4.18 4.29
C PHE A 616 -39.24 4.57 2.83
N GLN A 617 -39.61 3.60 2.00
CA GLN A 617 -39.90 3.77 0.57
C GLN A 617 -41.31 3.21 0.29
N ASN A 618 -42.08 3.90 -0.55
CA ASN A 618 -43.49 3.58 -0.86
C ASN A 618 -44.38 3.45 0.39
N LEU A 619 -44.05 4.19 1.46
CA LEU A 619 -44.93 4.32 2.60
C LEU A 619 -45.85 5.50 2.27
N GLU A 620 -47.01 5.20 1.70
CA GLU A 620 -47.80 6.21 0.98
C GLU A 620 -48.37 7.25 1.96
N SER A 621 -48.15 8.52 1.63
CA SER A 621 -48.76 9.68 2.29
C SER A 621 -49.09 10.73 1.22
N ASP A 622 -50.38 10.98 0.98
CA ASP A 622 -50.92 12.22 0.37
C ASP A 622 -50.87 12.39 -1.18
N ASP A 623 -52.07 12.34 -1.79
CA ASP A 623 -52.76 13.26 -2.74
C ASP A 623 -51.99 14.42 -3.48
N ASP A 624 -50.68 14.34 -3.73
CA ASP A 624 -49.95 15.38 -4.50
C ASP A 624 -49.34 14.91 -5.83
N ASP A 625 -49.46 13.63 -6.21
CA ASP A 625 -49.21 13.18 -7.59
C ASP A 625 -50.52 13.12 -8.40
N PRO A 626 -50.79 14.08 -9.30
CA PRO A 626 -51.99 14.07 -10.13
C PRO A 626 -52.02 12.93 -11.17
N ILE A 627 -51.03 12.04 -11.18
CA ILE A 627 -50.91 10.87 -12.05
C ILE A 627 -51.00 9.55 -11.28
N ASP A 628 -51.06 9.56 -9.94
CA ASP A 628 -51.32 8.32 -9.23
C ASP A 628 -52.78 7.87 -9.46
N THR A 629 -52.92 6.65 -9.97
CA THR A 629 -54.22 6.03 -10.29
C THR A 629 -54.47 4.80 -9.45
N ASP A 630 -53.58 4.50 -8.50
CA ASP A 630 -53.70 3.46 -7.47
C ASP A 630 -54.04 4.07 -6.09
N ASP A 631 -54.76 5.21 -6.08
CA ASP A 631 -55.40 5.81 -4.90
C ASP A 631 -56.51 4.89 -4.35
N ASP A 632 -56.07 3.81 -3.71
CA ASP A 632 -56.85 2.98 -2.80
C ASP A 632 -56.74 3.60 -1.40
N ASP A 633 -57.35 4.78 -1.19
CA ASP A 633 -57.74 5.28 0.13
C ASP A 633 -58.32 4.10 0.94
N GLN A 634 -57.53 3.53 1.85
CA GLN A 634 -57.90 2.30 2.53
C GLN A 634 -58.97 2.60 3.57
N THR A 635 -60.22 2.35 3.17
CA THR A 635 -61.39 2.52 4.04
C THR A 635 -61.53 1.35 5.01
N PHE A 636 -61.49 1.63 6.32
CA PHE A 636 -61.85 0.64 7.36
C PHE A 636 -63.27 0.88 7.85
N ILE A 637 -64.05 -0.18 8.06
CA ILE A 637 -65.42 -0.07 8.56
C ILE A 637 -65.38 -0.03 10.10
N VAL A 638 -66.12 0.90 10.71
CA VAL A 638 -66.30 0.98 12.19
C VAL A 638 -66.81 -0.35 12.76
N GLY A 639 -66.02 -0.99 13.63
CA GLY A 639 -66.31 -2.33 14.15
C GLY A 639 -66.21 -3.47 13.12
N GLY A 640 -65.60 -3.20 11.96
CA GLY A 640 -65.31 -4.13 10.88
C GLY A 640 -64.07 -5.00 11.13
N SER A 641 -63.68 -5.79 10.13
CA SER A 641 -62.43 -6.56 10.19
C SER A 641 -61.23 -5.63 9.99
N ALA A 642 -60.09 -5.96 10.59
CA ALA A 642 -58.86 -5.21 10.39
C ALA A 642 -58.44 -5.18 8.91
N VAL A 643 -57.91 -4.05 8.47
CA VAL A 643 -57.41 -3.80 7.10
C VAL A 643 -55.89 -3.72 7.13
N VAL A 644 -55.19 -4.21 6.09
CA VAL A 644 -53.74 -3.93 5.92
C VAL A 644 -53.55 -2.42 5.97
N ILE A 645 -52.46 -1.87 6.50
CA ILE A 645 -52.23 -0.41 6.54
C ILE A 645 -51.55 0.08 5.25
N ASP A 646 -50.51 -0.64 4.82
CA ASP A 646 -49.78 -0.35 3.59
C ASP A 646 -49.26 -1.68 3.03
N GLY A 647 -49.58 -1.97 1.77
CA GLY A 647 -49.28 -3.26 1.15
C GLY A 647 -47.97 -3.30 0.37
N ASN A 648 -47.34 -2.15 0.12
CA ASN A 648 -46.15 -1.98 -0.72
C ASN A 648 -45.01 -1.22 -0.03
N ALA A 649 -45.21 -0.72 1.19
CA ALA A 649 -44.17 -0.10 1.99
C ALA A 649 -42.94 -1.00 2.16
N THR A 650 -41.77 -0.37 2.10
CA THR A 650 -40.47 -1.02 2.29
C THR A 650 -39.56 -0.15 3.15
N VAL A 651 -38.57 -0.77 3.79
CA VAL A 651 -37.48 -0.09 4.51
C VAL A 651 -36.18 -0.21 3.70
N ALA A 652 -35.33 0.80 3.80
CA ALA A 652 -33.96 0.79 3.31
C ALA A 652 -33.04 1.45 4.34
N ASP A 653 -31.84 0.90 4.49
CA ASP A 653 -30.82 1.34 5.43
C ASP A 653 -29.45 0.86 4.90
N PRO A 654 -28.54 1.78 4.52
CA PRO A 654 -27.29 1.41 3.85
C PRO A 654 -26.50 0.32 4.56
N GLU A 655 -26.39 0.37 5.89
CA GLU A 655 -25.61 -0.61 6.64
C GLU A 655 -26.38 -1.86 7.00
N LEU A 656 -27.68 -1.75 7.27
CA LEU A 656 -28.49 -2.89 7.71
C LEU A 656 -29.00 -3.75 6.54
N ASP A 657 -29.11 -3.20 5.33
CA ASP A 657 -29.58 -3.94 4.16
C ASP A 657 -28.65 -5.08 3.76
N ASP A 658 -27.33 -4.87 3.89
CA ASP A 658 -26.32 -5.90 3.66
C ASP A 658 -26.05 -6.80 4.89
N ARG A 659 -26.65 -6.46 6.05
CA ARG A 659 -26.56 -7.22 7.30
C ARG A 659 -27.91 -7.83 7.67
N ASN A 660 -28.64 -7.16 8.57
CA ASN A 660 -29.99 -7.46 9.04
C ASN A 660 -30.38 -6.39 10.06
N TYR A 661 -31.69 -6.23 10.27
CA TYR A 661 -32.26 -5.28 11.23
C TYR A 661 -32.20 -5.77 12.70
N GLY A 662 -31.29 -6.67 13.05
CA GLY A 662 -31.24 -7.26 14.39
C GLY A 662 -30.95 -6.23 15.49
N GLY A 663 -31.90 -6.03 16.39
CA GLY A 663 -31.84 -5.02 17.45
C GLY A 663 -32.68 -3.77 17.14
N ALA A 664 -32.99 -3.52 15.87
CA ALA A 664 -33.82 -2.40 15.45
C ALA A 664 -35.25 -2.51 16.00
N THR A 665 -35.92 -1.38 16.16
CA THR A 665 -37.29 -1.28 16.64
C THR A 665 -38.18 -0.52 15.66
N LEU A 666 -39.34 -1.10 15.35
CA LEU A 666 -40.41 -0.44 14.59
C LEU A 666 -41.58 -0.15 15.53
N THR A 667 -41.99 1.10 15.60
CA THR A 667 -43.11 1.56 16.43
C THR A 667 -44.19 2.18 15.55
N LEU A 668 -45.42 1.73 15.74
CA LEU A 668 -46.62 2.32 15.17
C LEU A 668 -47.48 2.87 16.31
N ALA A 669 -47.87 4.12 16.20
CA ALA A 669 -48.82 4.76 17.10
C ALA A 669 -49.51 5.92 16.39
N ARG A 670 -50.65 6.36 16.92
CA ARG A 670 -51.32 7.53 16.39
C ARG A 670 -50.46 8.80 16.51
N GLU A 671 -50.50 9.66 15.48
CA GLU A 671 -49.81 10.95 15.49
C GLU A 671 -50.35 11.86 16.61
N GLY A 672 -49.45 12.52 17.34
CA GLY A 672 -49.80 13.27 18.56
C GLY A 672 -50.08 12.41 19.82
N GLY A 673 -50.04 11.08 19.73
CA GLY A 673 -50.01 10.16 20.86
C GLY A 673 -50.96 8.95 20.74
N ALA A 674 -50.52 7.81 21.28
CA ALA A 674 -51.26 6.55 21.26
C ALA A 674 -52.67 6.65 21.87
N ASN A 675 -53.63 5.96 21.26
CA ASN A 675 -55.02 5.90 21.71
C ASN A 675 -55.46 4.44 21.91
N SER A 676 -56.02 4.12 23.08
CA SER A 676 -56.43 2.76 23.43
C SER A 676 -57.51 2.14 22.53
N ASP A 677 -58.18 2.94 21.71
CA ASP A 677 -59.15 2.46 20.74
C ASP A 677 -58.48 1.84 19.49
N ASP A 678 -57.19 2.13 19.27
CA ASP A 678 -56.40 1.68 18.13
C ASP A 678 -55.87 0.26 18.37
N GLU A 679 -56.17 -0.66 17.46
CA GLU A 679 -55.76 -2.07 17.53
C GLU A 679 -54.96 -2.48 16.29
N PHE A 680 -53.75 -3.00 16.51
CA PHE A 680 -52.90 -3.54 15.45
C PHE A 680 -52.92 -5.07 15.46
N SER A 681 -53.07 -5.67 14.29
CA SER A 681 -53.16 -7.12 14.09
C SER A 681 -52.35 -7.55 12.86
N ASN A 682 -52.39 -8.82 12.49
CA ASN A 682 -51.66 -9.39 11.37
C ASN A 682 -52.57 -9.95 10.27
N THR A 683 -52.05 -10.06 9.06
CA THR A 683 -52.62 -10.87 7.99
C THR A 683 -51.54 -11.66 7.25
N GLY A 684 -51.97 -12.52 6.33
CA GLY A 684 -51.08 -13.18 5.37
C GLY A 684 -49.98 -14.02 6.02
N VAL A 685 -48.73 -13.62 5.77
CA VAL A 685 -47.53 -14.34 6.20
C VAL A 685 -47.04 -13.94 7.59
N LEU A 686 -47.55 -12.84 8.15
CA LEU A 686 -47.20 -12.36 9.49
C LEU A 686 -47.97 -13.15 10.55
N GLY A 687 -47.26 -13.63 11.56
CA GLY A 687 -47.84 -14.33 12.70
C GLY A 687 -48.60 -13.41 13.65
N ALA A 688 -49.30 -13.99 14.64
CA ALA A 688 -50.09 -13.22 15.58
C ALA A 688 -49.24 -12.20 16.37
N LEU A 689 -49.68 -10.94 16.40
CA LEU A 689 -49.00 -9.86 17.13
C LEU A 689 -49.35 -9.88 18.63
N THR A 690 -49.05 -11.00 19.31
CA THR A 690 -49.29 -11.13 20.75
C THR A 690 -48.16 -10.46 21.53
N GLU A 691 -48.47 -9.50 22.40
CA GLU A 691 -47.49 -8.81 23.26
C GLU A 691 -46.62 -9.81 24.04
N SER A 692 -45.30 -9.55 24.10
CA SER A 692 -44.26 -10.43 24.63
C SER A 692 -44.16 -11.80 23.92
N GLY A 693 -44.70 -11.92 22.70
CA GLY A 693 -44.67 -13.10 21.86
C GLY A 693 -43.67 -12.99 20.71
N PRO A 694 -43.36 -14.11 20.03
CA PRO A 694 -42.43 -14.09 18.90
C PRO A 694 -43.05 -13.42 17.68
N LEU A 695 -42.35 -12.44 17.11
CA LEU A 695 -42.66 -11.89 15.80
C LEU A 695 -42.22 -12.90 14.73
N THR A 696 -43.15 -13.40 13.93
CA THR A 696 -42.88 -14.43 12.93
C THR A 696 -43.37 -14.03 11.55
N VAL A 697 -42.59 -14.31 10.51
CA VAL A 697 -42.97 -14.12 9.10
C VAL A 697 -42.71 -15.42 8.35
N SER A 698 -43.74 -15.96 7.69
CA SER A 698 -43.68 -17.26 7.00
C SER A 698 -43.17 -18.42 7.89
N GLY A 699 -43.39 -18.33 9.20
CA GLY A 699 -42.93 -19.31 10.19
C GLY A 699 -41.50 -19.10 10.72
N THR A 700 -40.75 -18.12 10.19
CA THR A 700 -39.44 -17.72 10.70
C THR A 700 -39.61 -16.69 11.82
N THR A 701 -38.98 -16.90 12.98
CA THR A 701 -38.97 -15.90 14.06
C THR A 701 -37.96 -14.80 13.75
N ILE A 702 -38.45 -13.61 13.44
CA ILE A 702 -37.64 -12.44 13.06
C ILE A 702 -37.54 -11.41 14.20
N GLY A 703 -38.17 -11.64 15.34
CA GLY A 703 -38.13 -10.70 16.45
C GLY A 703 -39.10 -11.04 17.58
N GLU A 704 -39.45 -10.01 18.34
CA GLU A 704 -40.44 -10.01 19.42
C GLU A 704 -41.45 -8.88 19.20
N VAL A 705 -42.70 -9.15 19.55
CA VAL A 705 -43.75 -8.13 19.65
C VAL A 705 -43.65 -7.54 21.06
N THR A 706 -42.85 -6.50 21.20
CA THR A 706 -42.52 -5.90 22.50
C THR A 706 -43.73 -5.23 23.15
N THR A 707 -44.52 -4.50 22.35
CA THR A 707 -45.76 -3.86 22.79
C THR A 707 -46.85 -4.08 21.74
N ASN A 708 -48.06 -4.46 22.15
CA ASN A 708 -49.25 -4.36 21.29
C ASN A 708 -50.48 -4.09 22.16
N SER A 709 -50.46 -2.95 22.85
CA SER A 709 -51.52 -2.55 23.77
C SER A 709 -51.63 -1.03 23.86
N ASN A 710 -52.83 -0.56 24.25
CA ASN A 710 -53.14 0.86 24.41
C ASN A 710 -52.84 1.74 23.17
N GLY A 711 -53.00 1.20 21.96
CA GLY A 711 -52.77 1.94 20.71
C GLY A 711 -51.33 2.10 20.30
N THR A 712 -50.43 1.25 20.80
CA THR A 712 -49.03 1.20 20.37
C THR A 712 -48.68 -0.22 19.98
N LEU A 713 -48.14 -0.37 18.77
CA LEU A 713 -47.41 -1.56 18.35
C LEU A 713 -45.93 -1.23 18.36
N GLU A 714 -45.12 -1.99 19.09
CA GLU A 714 -43.67 -1.92 19.05
C GLU A 714 -43.12 -3.32 18.77
N LEU A 715 -42.34 -3.42 17.70
CA LEU A 715 -41.67 -4.62 17.26
C LEU A 715 -40.17 -4.45 17.49
N THR A 716 -39.51 -5.47 18.05
CA THR A 716 -38.03 -5.52 18.12
C THR A 716 -37.54 -6.66 17.26
N PHE A 717 -36.68 -6.36 16.30
CA PHE A 717 -36.15 -7.32 15.36
C PHE A 717 -34.94 -8.08 15.94
N ASN A 718 -34.72 -9.30 15.48
CA ASN A 718 -33.57 -10.13 15.83
C ASN A 718 -32.66 -10.36 14.61
N SER A 719 -31.57 -11.10 14.76
CA SER A 719 -30.60 -11.33 13.69
C SER A 719 -31.11 -12.10 12.47
N SER A 720 -32.35 -12.61 12.50
CA SER A 720 -33.01 -13.23 11.34
C SER A 720 -33.85 -12.24 10.52
N ALA A 721 -33.99 -10.98 10.96
CA ALA A 721 -34.76 -9.95 10.28
C ALA A 721 -33.99 -9.35 9.08
N THR A 722 -33.98 -10.04 7.95
CA THR A 722 -33.47 -9.50 6.69
C THR A 722 -34.43 -8.43 6.14
N THR A 723 -33.95 -7.53 5.26
CA THR A 723 -34.77 -6.50 4.60
C THR A 723 -36.05 -7.09 4.00
N ALA A 724 -35.96 -8.22 3.30
CA ALA A 724 -37.11 -8.90 2.71
C ALA A 724 -38.16 -9.37 3.75
N LEU A 725 -37.72 -9.83 4.92
CA LEU A 725 -38.64 -10.28 5.98
C LEU A 725 -39.23 -9.11 6.76
N VAL A 726 -38.48 -8.03 6.96
CA VAL A 726 -38.98 -6.78 7.55
C VAL A 726 -40.02 -6.15 6.63
N ASN A 727 -39.76 -6.08 5.32
CA ASN A 727 -40.74 -5.62 4.32
C ASN A 727 -42.01 -6.46 4.35
N GLN A 728 -41.91 -7.79 4.37
CA GLN A 728 -43.09 -8.66 4.50
C GLN A 728 -43.86 -8.46 5.80
N ALA A 729 -43.18 -8.19 6.92
CA ALA A 729 -43.83 -7.86 8.17
C ALA A 729 -44.59 -6.54 8.06
N LEU A 730 -43.91 -5.48 7.58
CA LEU A 730 -44.48 -4.14 7.36
C LEU A 730 -45.75 -4.20 6.51
N GLN A 731 -45.67 -4.90 5.38
CA GLN A 731 -46.75 -5.08 4.39
C GLN A 731 -47.92 -5.96 4.87
N SER A 732 -47.81 -6.58 6.05
CA SER A 732 -48.79 -7.51 6.60
C SER A 732 -49.40 -7.05 7.93
N ILE A 733 -49.02 -5.85 8.42
CA ILE A 733 -49.65 -5.24 9.59
C ILE A 733 -51.03 -4.72 9.19
N THR A 734 -52.01 -5.03 10.03
CA THR A 734 -53.38 -4.58 9.87
C THR A 734 -53.81 -3.69 11.01
N TYR A 735 -54.75 -2.79 10.76
CA TYR A 735 -55.30 -1.85 11.72
C TYR A 735 -56.82 -2.00 11.82
N SER A 736 -57.33 -1.80 13.03
CA SER A 736 -58.76 -1.61 13.30
C SER A 736 -58.96 -0.64 14.46
N ASN A 737 -60.13 -0.02 14.53
CA ASN A 737 -60.51 0.85 15.64
C ASN A 737 -61.73 0.30 16.38
N SER A 738 -61.60 0.15 17.70
CA SER A 738 -62.65 -0.41 18.56
C SER A 738 -63.71 0.61 19.01
N ASN A 739 -63.51 1.90 18.73
CA ASN A 739 -64.45 2.96 19.04
C ASN A 739 -65.72 2.84 18.18
N SER A 740 -66.90 2.90 18.81
CA SER A 740 -68.18 2.91 18.10
C SER A 740 -68.49 4.20 17.33
N ASN A 741 -67.67 5.24 17.51
CA ASN A 741 -67.73 6.53 16.82
C ASN A 741 -66.30 7.09 16.66
N PRO A 742 -65.47 6.48 15.80
CA PRO A 742 -64.09 6.90 15.60
C PRO A 742 -64.03 8.29 14.96
N PRO A 743 -62.89 8.99 15.06
CA PRO A 743 -62.67 10.22 14.29
C PRO A 743 -62.76 9.94 12.79
N THR A 744 -63.10 10.97 12.01
CA THR A 744 -63.14 10.90 10.53
C THR A 744 -61.78 10.59 9.94
N GLU A 745 -60.71 10.80 10.71
CA GLU A 745 -59.35 10.62 10.27
C GLU A 745 -58.48 9.99 11.37
N VAL A 746 -57.67 9.01 11.03
CA VAL A 746 -56.71 8.38 11.95
C VAL A 746 -55.31 8.35 11.36
N ASP A 747 -54.45 9.17 11.94
CA ASP A 747 -53.07 9.24 11.45
C ASP A 747 -52.18 8.27 12.21
N ILE A 748 -51.62 7.27 11.52
CA ILE A 748 -50.71 6.30 12.13
C ILE A 748 -49.28 6.66 11.75
N LYS A 749 -48.48 7.05 12.75
CA LYS A 749 -47.06 7.33 12.58
C LYS A 749 -46.25 6.04 12.66
N TYR A 750 -45.42 5.84 11.65
CA TYR A 750 -44.37 4.82 11.64
C TYR A 750 -43.07 5.44 12.15
N THR A 751 -42.38 4.74 13.04
CA THR A 751 -41.06 5.14 13.54
C THR A 751 -40.14 3.94 13.59
N ILE A 752 -39.06 3.96 12.82
CA ILE A 752 -38.01 2.95 12.88
C ILE A 752 -36.74 3.51 13.51
N ASN A 753 -36.10 2.73 14.38
CA ASN A 753 -34.82 3.02 15.00
C ASN A 753 -33.95 1.78 14.85
N ASP A 754 -32.91 1.91 14.05
CA ASP A 754 -31.94 0.90 13.60
C ASP A 754 -31.07 0.33 14.74
N LYS A 755 -30.71 1.14 15.73
CA LYS A 755 -29.89 0.83 16.92
C LYS A 755 -28.51 0.21 16.62
N ASN A 756 -28.03 0.26 15.38
CA ASN A 756 -26.64 0.01 15.07
C ASN A 756 -25.75 1.14 15.63
N ILE A 757 -24.46 0.84 15.72
CA ILE A 757 -23.50 1.62 16.50
C ILE A 757 -22.24 1.77 15.67
N GLU A 758 -22.38 2.46 14.55
CA GLU A 758 -21.29 3.11 13.83
C GLU A 758 -21.02 4.46 14.52
N LYS A 759 -19.95 5.18 14.16
CA LYS A 759 -19.53 6.37 14.92
C LYS A 759 -20.50 7.53 14.62
N SER A 760 -21.64 7.62 15.33
CA SER A 760 -22.66 8.65 15.06
C SER A 760 -22.11 10.06 15.32
N ARG A 761 -22.21 10.97 14.34
CA ARG A 761 -22.01 12.41 14.59
C ARG A 761 -23.21 13.01 15.33
N ASN A 762 -24.40 12.42 15.20
CA ASN A 762 -25.60 12.65 16.02
C ASN A 762 -26.71 11.71 15.53
N GLY A 763 -27.23 10.79 16.33
CA GLY A 763 -28.55 10.24 15.98
C GLY A 763 -28.92 8.92 16.63
N VAL A 764 -29.94 8.97 17.48
CA VAL A 764 -31.05 8.04 17.28
C VAL A 764 -31.76 8.57 16.03
N ASN A 765 -31.63 7.88 14.90
CA ASN A 765 -32.27 8.32 13.66
C ASN A 765 -33.60 7.59 13.51
N THR A 766 -34.67 8.38 13.61
CA THR A 766 -36.05 7.94 13.46
C THR A 766 -36.53 8.26 12.05
N GLY A 767 -36.83 7.25 11.23
CA GLY A 767 -37.65 7.45 10.05
C GLY A 767 -39.10 7.70 10.49
N GLU A 768 -39.65 8.89 10.24
CA GLU A 768 -41.03 9.27 10.57
C GLU A 768 -41.84 9.40 9.28
N VAL A 769 -42.94 8.64 9.18
CA VAL A 769 -43.96 8.87 8.15
C VAL A 769 -45.31 8.96 8.83
N ILE A 770 -46.05 10.02 8.51
CA ILE A 770 -47.40 10.31 9.00
C ILE A 770 -48.36 9.75 7.97
N TYR A 771 -48.96 8.59 8.24
CA TYR A 771 -50.11 8.10 7.50
C TYR A 771 -51.34 8.90 7.92
N THR A 772 -52.31 9.13 7.03
CA THR A 772 -53.55 9.85 7.30
C THR A 772 -54.74 9.01 6.83
N ALA A 773 -55.41 8.25 7.72
CA ALA A 773 -56.56 7.44 7.32
C ALA A 773 -57.83 8.30 7.24
N SER A 774 -58.15 8.94 6.11
CA SER A 774 -59.37 9.75 5.97
C SER A 774 -60.60 8.90 5.59
N GLU A 775 -61.75 9.06 6.26
CA GLU A 775 -63.04 8.58 5.75
C GLU A 775 -64.13 9.66 5.79
N THR A 776 -64.79 9.82 4.64
CA THR A 776 -66.14 10.37 4.55
C THR A 776 -67.17 9.24 4.60
N ILE A 777 -68.11 9.33 5.55
CA ILE A 777 -69.25 8.39 5.65
C ILE A 777 -69.99 8.38 4.30
N PRO A 778 -70.27 7.21 3.67
CA PRO A 778 -71.12 7.18 2.49
C PRO A 778 -72.49 7.71 2.87
N ASP A 779 -72.86 8.86 2.28
CA ASP A 779 -74.19 9.44 2.45
C ASP A 779 -75.22 8.38 2.04
N THR A 780 -76.15 8.08 2.94
CA THR A 780 -77.25 7.14 2.65
C THR A 780 -77.94 7.56 1.35
N PRO A 781 -78.29 6.63 0.43
CA PRO A 781 -78.97 7.04 -0.79
C PRO A 781 -80.34 7.61 -0.44
N GLU A 782 -80.46 8.93 -0.51
CA GLU A 782 -81.76 9.59 -0.53
C GLU A 782 -82.43 9.22 -1.86
N VAL A 783 -83.40 8.32 -1.79
CA VAL A 783 -84.21 7.94 -2.95
C VAL A 783 -85.13 9.12 -3.29
N ASP A 784 -84.71 9.98 -4.21
CA ASP A 784 -85.60 10.96 -4.84
C ASP A 784 -86.51 10.25 -5.86
N TYR A 785 -87.77 10.05 -5.45
CA TYR A 785 -88.87 9.77 -6.35
C TYR A 785 -89.45 11.08 -6.89
N SER A 786 -88.85 11.67 -7.91
CA SER A 786 -89.53 12.69 -8.71
C SER A 786 -89.15 12.67 -10.19
N GLY A 787 -90.15 12.34 -11.03
CA GLY A 787 -90.27 12.91 -12.37
C GLY A 787 -89.79 12.09 -13.57
N ALA A 788 -90.70 11.25 -14.09
CA ALA A 788 -90.67 10.71 -15.45
C ALA A 788 -90.55 11.81 -16.53
N PHE A 789 -89.89 11.53 -17.66
CA PHE A 789 -90.55 11.14 -18.92
C PHE A 789 -89.53 11.03 -20.07
N LEU A 790 -89.57 9.89 -20.74
CA LEU A 790 -88.99 9.60 -22.03
C LEU A 790 -89.79 10.36 -23.11
N ILE A 791 -89.15 11.21 -23.91
CA ILE A 791 -89.65 11.63 -25.23
C ILE A 791 -88.54 11.36 -26.24
N ILE A 792 -88.79 10.37 -27.09
CA ILE A 792 -88.10 10.19 -28.37
C ILE A 792 -89.06 10.77 -29.42
N GLU A 793 -88.63 11.81 -30.12
CA GLU A 793 -89.20 12.17 -31.42
C GLU A 793 -88.09 12.19 -32.47
N ILE A 794 -88.35 11.46 -33.54
CA ILE A 794 -87.54 11.31 -34.75
C ILE A 794 -87.99 12.38 -35.73
N ASP A 795 -87.07 13.06 -36.41
CA ASP A 795 -87.24 13.33 -37.85
C ASP A 795 -85.90 13.62 -38.53
N GLY A 796 -85.74 13.10 -39.75
CA GLY A 796 -84.45 13.01 -40.42
C GLY A 796 -84.25 13.91 -41.65
N THR A 797 -83.01 13.79 -42.15
CA THR A 797 -82.53 14.00 -43.54
C THR A 797 -82.15 15.44 -43.97
N PRO A 798 -81.41 15.64 -45.08
CA PRO A 798 -79.94 15.64 -45.13
C PRO A 798 -79.36 16.86 -45.89
N ASP A 799 -78.07 17.20 -45.76
CA ASP A 799 -77.27 17.57 -46.95
C ASP A 799 -75.76 17.63 -46.71
N SER A 800 -75.08 17.29 -47.80
CA SER A 800 -73.68 17.36 -48.16
C SER A 800 -73.08 18.77 -48.20
N ASN A 801 -71.80 18.89 -47.82
CA ASN A 801 -70.71 19.63 -48.50
C ASN A 801 -69.53 19.74 -47.53
N ASP A 802 -68.41 19.04 -47.72
CA ASP A 802 -67.35 19.25 -48.71
C ASP A 802 -66.13 19.94 -48.06
N VAL A 803 -64.97 19.50 -48.55
CA VAL A 803 -63.63 20.10 -48.46
C VAL A 803 -62.63 19.61 -47.38
N PHE A 804 -61.81 18.63 -47.83
CA PHE A 804 -60.33 18.54 -47.87
C PHE A 804 -59.50 19.33 -46.83
N GLY A 805 -58.38 18.84 -46.26
CA GLY A 805 -57.45 17.73 -46.46
C GLY A 805 -56.44 17.83 -45.29
N SER A 806 -55.41 17.01 -45.08
CA SER A 806 -54.63 16.08 -45.89
C SER A 806 -53.74 15.29 -44.92
N ASN A 807 -53.50 14.02 -45.25
CA ASN A 807 -52.32 13.18 -44.93
C ASN A 807 -51.66 13.31 -43.54
N ASP A 808 -51.68 12.22 -42.76
CA ASP A 808 -50.50 11.35 -42.81
C ASP A 808 -50.85 9.89 -42.53
N THR A 809 -50.29 9.00 -43.33
CA THR A 809 -50.43 7.55 -43.23
C THR A 809 -49.05 6.97 -43.02
N SER A 810 -49.01 5.96 -42.14
CA SER A 810 -48.15 4.78 -42.19
C SER A 810 -46.70 4.89 -41.72
N GLY A 811 -46.30 3.86 -40.98
CA GLY A 811 -44.99 3.24 -41.24
C GLY A 811 -44.18 2.85 -40.01
N LEU A 812 -44.65 1.88 -39.24
CA LEU A 812 -43.78 1.04 -38.41
C LEU A 812 -43.01 0.04 -39.29
N ALA A 813 -41.80 -0.28 -38.82
CA ALA A 813 -40.86 -1.34 -39.24
C ALA A 813 -39.81 -0.98 -40.31
N GLY A 814 -38.60 -0.65 -39.83
CA GLY A 814 -37.34 -0.79 -40.55
C GLY A 814 -36.36 -1.68 -39.76
N ARG A 815 -35.94 -2.78 -40.38
CA ARG A 815 -34.81 -3.64 -39.98
C ARG A 815 -33.56 -3.15 -40.74
N GLY A 816 -32.50 -2.79 -40.00
CA GLY A 816 -31.04 -2.84 -40.28
C GLY A 816 -30.45 -2.39 -41.64
N PRO A 817 -29.13 -2.10 -41.72
CA PRO A 817 -28.06 -2.26 -40.72
C PRO A 817 -27.64 -0.96 -40.01
#